data_AF-A0A355KXJ4-F1
#
_entry.id   AF-A0A355KXJ4-F1
#
_cell.length_a   1.000
_cell.length_b   1.000
_cell.length_c   1.000
_cell.angle_alpha   90.00
_cell.angle_beta   90.00
_cell.angle_gamma   90.00
#
_symmetry.space_group_name_H-M   'P 1'
#
loop_
_entity.id
_entity.type
_entity.pdbx_description
1 polymer ?
#
loop_
_entity_poly.entity_id
_entity_poly.type
_entity_poly.pdbx_seq_one_letter_code
_entity_poly.pdbx_strand_id
1 'polypeptide(L)'
;MSNQTETNQLYEVAERIHEMRDICAFTVEQMAEKTEVSVETYRLYESGTVDLPFTFIHKCALAFDIGITDLLEGHSAVLSSYTVTRKGKGQVTASENGIEIQNLAPKFRKKLSEPYWVRYEYDAELENKPIHTTTHSGQEFDLVISGTLKVRVGNHEEILHEGDSIYYNSSTPHGMIAIDGRDCLFLAMVMASDEPVQNILHERAVMGVKAKGSYVCEKFIDATEDENGNLVSIDFNHEDEFNFAFDIVDKIAKKSPDKRALVHVDRDKTERIFTFKDVKEHSAQAANYFKSLGIKKGDRVMLVLKRHYQFWFAILGLHKIGAIAIPATNLLVDHDFEYRFEAAGVTSILCTADGDTAHQVDIADSKTHTLVNKIIVGGEREGWHNFDSEYCLFSRRYRREEDAPCGNDPMLMFFTSGTTGYPKIATHSYKYPLGHYITAKYWHCVSKDGLHLTISDTGWGKALWGKLYGQWLCEGAVFVYNFDRFDASDILPMFAKYHITTFCAPPTMYRMMIKEDLGKYDLSSIRHATTAGEALNPEVFRQFYNATGLELMEGFGQTEMTLGIATLTGMTPKPGSMGKPTPLYDIKILRPDGTEADLGETGEICVNTSEKVPCGIFLGYYRNQEKTDEVWHDGVYHTGDIAWRDEDGYFWYVGRIDDVIKSSGYRIGPFEIENVIMELPYVLECGVSAAPDDVRGQVVKASIVLTKGTEPTEELKKEIQNYVKKHTAPYKYPRIVVFKDELPKTISGKIIRNQL
;
A
#
# COMPACT_ATOMS: atom_id res chain seq x y z
N MET A 1 30.28 -38.30 -21.73
CA MET A 1 29.44 -37.48 -22.64
C MET A 1 29.39 -36.01 -22.16
N SER A 2 30.49 -35.45 -21.64
CA SER A 2 30.49 -34.11 -21.01
C SER A 2 31.06 -32.98 -21.88
N ASN A 3 31.66 -33.29 -23.04
CA ASN A 3 32.29 -32.26 -23.90
C ASN A 3 31.45 -31.83 -25.10
N GLN A 4 30.22 -32.33 -25.29
CA GLN A 4 29.34 -31.91 -26.40
C GLN A 4 28.35 -30.81 -26.00
N THR A 5 28.05 -30.64 -24.71
CA THR A 5 27.03 -29.70 -24.23
C THR A 5 27.57 -28.28 -24.04
N GLU A 6 28.80 -28.12 -23.54
CA GLU A 6 29.42 -26.80 -23.31
C GLU A 6 29.77 -26.07 -24.62
N THR A 7 30.18 -26.82 -25.66
CA THR A 7 30.49 -26.24 -26.99
C THR A 7 29.23 -25.74 -27.70
N ASN A 8 28.06 -26.24 -27.34
CA ASN A 8 26.78 -25.84 -27.97
C ASN A 8 26.27 -24.50 -27.41
N GLN A 9 26.43 -24.26 -26.10
CA GLN A 9 26.00 -23.02 -25.46
C GLN A 9 26.84 -21.80 -25.87
N LEU A 10 28.15 -21.96 -26.01
CA LEU A 10 29.05 -20.89 -26.48
C LEU A 10 28.71 -20.44 -27.90
N TYR A 11 28.40 -21.40 -28.78
CA TYR A 11 28.00 -21.12 -30.15
C TYR A 11 26.65 -20.39 -30.20
N GLU A 12 25.66 -20.80 -29.40
CA GLU A 12 24.35 -20.13 -29.33
C GLU A 12 24.45 -18.69 -28.81
N VAL A 13 25.33 -18.39 -27.85
CA VAL A 13 25.57 -17.00 -27.41
C VAL A 13 26.23 -16.18 -28.51
N ALA A 14 27.23 -16.74 -29.21
CA ALA A 14 27.90 -16.07 -30.31
C ALA A 14 26.95 -15.79 -31.50
N GLU A 15 26.07 -16.74 -31.83
CA GLU A 15 25.05 -16.60 -32.86
C GLU A 15 24.03 -15.51 -32.50
N ARG A 16 23.59 -15.43 -31.24
CA ARG A 16 22.72 -14.33 -30.77
C ARG A 16 23.41 -12.96 -30.87
N ILE A 17 24.70 -12.88 -30.56
CA ILE A 17 25.49 -11.65 -30.75
C ILE A 17 25.56 -11.27 -32.24
N HIS A 18 25.72 -12.27 -33.12
CA HIS A 18 25.73 -12.06 -34.56
C HIS A 18 24.38 -11.56 -35.10
N GLU A 19 23.28 -12.21 -34.71
CA GLU A 19 21.92 -11.82 -35.10
C GLU A 19 21.59 -10.41 -34.61
N MET A 20 21.89 -10.09 -33.35
CA MET A 20 21.65 -8.77 -32.80
C MET A 20 22.49 -7.69 -33.48
N ARG A 21 23.74 -8.01 -33.86
CA ARG A 21 24.56 -7.10 -34.67
C ARG A 21 23.87 -6.78 -36.00
N ASP A 22 23.30 -7.79 -36.67
CA ASP A 22 22.60 -7.60 -37.94
C ASP A 22 21.27 -6.84 -37.76
N ILE A 23 20.48 -7.15 -36.72
CA ILE A 23 19.23 -6.45 -36.38
C ILE A 23 19.49 -4.97 -36.10
N CYS A 24 20.53 -4.68 -35.33
CA CYS A 24 20.95 -3.30 -35.02
C CYS A 24 21.73 -2.64 -36.16
N ALA A 25 21.95 -3.35 -37.28
CA ALA A 25 22.69 -2.89 -38.45
C ALA A 25 24.12 -2.37 -38.13
N PHE A 26 24.79 -2.96 -37.13
CA PHE A 26 26.17 -2.62 -36.82
C PHE A 26 27.15 -3.40 -37.70
N THR A 27 28.23 -2.74 -38.13
CA THR A 27 29.37 -3.45 -38.72
C THR A 27 30.21 -4.12 -37.65
N VAL A 28 31.01 -5.11 -38.05
CA VAL A 28 31.98 -5.78 -37.16
C VAL A 28 32.95 -4.75 -36.55
N GLU A 29 33.36 -3.75 -37.33
CA GLU A 29 34.28 -2.69 -36.88
C GLU A 29 33.62 -1.80 -35.82
N GLN A 30 32.35 -1.47 -35.97
CA GLN A 30 31.59 -0.69 -34.98
C GLN A 30 31.38 -1.48 -33.68
N MET A 31 31.11 -2.78 -33.79
CA MET A 31 30.96 -3.61 -32.61
C MET A 31 32.29 -3.87 -31.90
N ALA A 32 33.39 -4.02 -32.64
CA ALA A 32 34.73 -4.11 -32.06
C ALA A 32 35.06 -2.84 -31.25
N GLU A 33 34.73 -1.66 -31.79
CA GLU A 33 34.86 -0.38 -31.07
C GLU A 33 33.98 -0.34 -29.80
N LYS A 34 32.69 -0.67 -29.92
CA LYS A 34 31.73 -0.66 -28.80
C LYS A 34 32.04 -1.68 -27.70
N THR A 35 32.68 -2.79 -28.06
CA THR A 35 33.11 -3.83 -27.12
C THR A 35 34.54 -3.63 -26.64
N GLU A 36 35.24 -2.61 -27.16
CA GLU A 36 36.63 -2.25 -26.85
C GLU A 36 37.60 -3.43 -27.07
N VAL A 37 37.39 -4.19 -28.14
CA VAL A 37 38.30 -5.27 -28.59
C VAL A 37 38.78 -4.98 -30.01
N SER A 38 39.84 -5.65 -30.46
CA SER A 38 40.25 -5.54 -31.87
C SER A 38 39.23 -6.20 -32.79
N VAL A 39 39.17 -5.77 -34.05
CA VAL A 39 38.28 -6.38 -35.07
C VAL A 39 38.54 -7.88 -35.22
N GLU A 40 39.80 -8.31 -35.13
CA GLU A 40 40.17 -9.73 -35.17
C GLU A 40 39.63 -10.49 -33.96
N THR A 41 39.77 -9.93 -32.75
CA THR A 41 39.24 -10.53 -31.52
C THR A 41 37.71 -10.57 -31.53
N TYR A 42 37.05 -9.53 -32.03
CA TYR A 42 35.59 -9.53 -32.17
C TYR A 42 35.12 -10.67 -33.07
N ARG A 43 35.74 -10.87 -34.24
CA ARG A 43 35.39 -11.96 -35.16
C ARG A 43 35.59 -13.34 -34.55
N LEU A 44 36.63 -13.50 -33.74
CA LEU A 44 36.92 -14.75 -33.01
C LEU A 44 35.86 -15.04 -31.94
N TYR A 45 35.38 -14.01 -31.24
CA TYR A 45 34.30 -14.14 -30.27
C TYR A 45 32.96 -14.42 -30.98
N GLU A 46 32.63 -13.65 -32.01
CA GLU A 46 31.40 -13.81 -32.80
C GLU A 46 31.34 -15.15 -33.55
N SER A 47 32.47 -15.81 -33.83
CA SER A 47 32.48 -17.15 -34.42
C SER A 47 32.17 -18.27 -33.43
N GLY A 48 32.11 -17.99 -32.12
CA GLY A 48 31.85 -18.99 -31.08
C GLY A 48 32.94 -20.06 -30.93
N THR A 49 34.12 -19.85 -31.52
CA THR A 49 35.23 -20.81 -31.53
C THR A 49 36.20 -20.65 -30.36
N VAL A 50 36.04 -19.58 -29.58
CA VAL A 50 36.82 -19.29 -28.37
C VAL A 50 35.88 -18.82 -27.27
N ASP A 51 36.32 -18.96 -26.02
CA ASP A 51 35.54 -18.51 -24.87
C ASP A 51 35.24 -17.01 -24.95
N LEU A 52 34.00 -16.66 -24.64
CA LEU A 52 33.51 -15.29 -24.61
C LEU A 52 33.73 -14.71 -23.21
N PRO A 53 34.61 -13.70 -23.03
CA PRO A 53 34.73 -13.04 -21.74
C PRO A 53 33.41 -12.39 -21.34
N PHE A 54 33.04 -12.48 -20.07
CA PHE A 54 31.82 -11.84 -19.55
C PHE A 54 31.76 -10.34 -19.88
N THR A 55 32.90 -9.65 -19.82
CA THR A 55 33.02 -8.23 -20.16
C THR A 55 32.70 -7.95 -21.64
N PHE A 56 32.98 -8.88 -22.54
CA PHE A 56 32.61 -8.79 -23.94
C PHE A 56 31.10 -8.96 -24.14
N ILE A 57 30.50 -9.99 -23.54
CA ILE A 57 29.06 -10.27 -23.62
C ILE A 57 28.26 -9.10 -23.03
N HIS A 58 28.70 -8.56 -21.89
CA HIS A 58 28.07 -7.40 -21.27
C HIS A 58 28.12 -6.15 -22.16
N LYS A 59 29.25 -5.89 -22.83
CA LYS A 59 29.36 -4.76 -23.77
C LYS A 59 28.55 -4.99 -25.04
N CYS A 60 28.39 -6.23 -25.50
CA CYS A 60 27.45 -6.56 -26.57
C CYS A 60 26.00 -6.26 -26.13
N ALA A 61 25.59 -6.69 -24.93
CA ALA A 61 24.25 -6.40 -24.40
C ALA A 61 23.98 -4.89 -24.32
N LEU A 62 24.95 -4.12 -23.83
CA LEU A 62 24.89 -2.65 -23.79
C LEU A 62 24.84 -2.02 -25.19
N ALA A 63 25.57 -2.57 -26.16
CA ALA A 63 25.56 -2.09 -27.54
C ALA A 63 24.20 -2.30 -28.22
N PHE A 64 23.51 -3.38 -27.87
CA PHE A 64 22.20 -3.75 -28.42
C PHE A 64 21.00 -3.23 -27.60
N ASP A 65 21.25 -2.63 -26.43
CA ASP A 65 20.24 -2.15 -25.48
C ASP A 65 19.28 -3.25 -24.97
N ILE A 66 19.85 -4.42 -24.64
CA ILE A 66 19.11 -5.58 -24.09
C ILE A 66 19.73 -6.07 -22.78
N GLY A 67 18.99 -6.90 -22.04
CA GLY A 67 19.50 -7.54 -20.83
C GLY A 67 20.60 -8.55 -21.17
N ILE A 68 21.59 -8.69 -20.28
CA ILE A 68 22.66 -9.69 -20.49
C ILE A 68 22.13 -11.12 -20.49
N THR A 69 21.06 -11.38 -19.74
CA THR A 69 20.32 -12.64 -19.73
C THR A 69 19.69 -12.95 -21.09
N ASP A 70 19.34 -11.94 -21.89
CA ASP A 70 18.76 -12.16 -23.22
C ASP A 70 19.79 -12.73 -24.20
N LEU A 71 21.07 -12.34 -24.07
CA LEU A 71 22.18 -12.93 -24.85
C LEU A 71 22.64 -14.28 -24.33
N LEU A 72 22.53 -14.53 -23.02
CA LEU A 72 23.00 -15.76 -22.38
C LEU A 72 21.95 -16.88 -22.44
N GLU A 73 20.68 -16.55 -22.21
CA GLU A 73 19.58 -17.48 -21.97
C GLU A 73 18.40 -17.30 -22.94
N GLY A 74 18.34 -16.18 -23.69
CA GLY A 74 17.25 -15.90 -24.62
C GLY A 74 17.16 -16.85 -25.82
N HIS A 75 15.97 -16.98 -26.40
CA HIS A 75 15.75 -17.77 -27.62
C HIS A 75 15.49 -16.83 -28.79
N SER A 76 16.23 -16.97 -29.89
CA SER A 76 15.97 -16.21 -31.12
C SER A 76 14.56 -16.50 -31.64
N ALA A 77 13.76 -15.44 -31.82
CA ALA A 77 12.39 -15.58 -32.28
C ALA A 77 12.37 -15.92 -33.78
N VAL A 78 12.29 -17.20 -34.10
CA VAL A 78 12.13 -17.65 -35.49
C VAL A 78 10.65 -17.51 -35.88
N LEU A 79 10.37 -16.87 -37.03
CA LEU A 79 9.04 -16.89 -37.65
C LEU A 79 8.69 -18.35 -38.00
N SER A 80 8.04 -19.03 -37.06
CA SER A 80 7.69 -20.45 -37.21
C SER A 80 6.51 -20.65 -38.17
N SER A 81 5.63 -19.65 -38.32
CA SER A 81 4.53 -19.68 -39.29
C SER A 81 3.89 -18.30 -39.51
N TYR A 82 3.28 -18.08 -40.67
CA TYR A 82 2.39 -16.95 -40.97
C TYR A 82 1.13 -17.45 -41.71
N THR A 83 0.04 -16.68 -41.70
CA THR A 83 -1.22 -17.02 -42.38
C THR A 83 -1.72 -15.82 -43.18
N VAL A 84 -2.12 -16.06 -44.44
CA VAL A 84 -2.76 -15.04 -45.29
C VAL A 84 -4.16 -15.54 -45.65
N THR A 85 -5.19 -14.89 -45.13
CA THR A 85 -6.58 -15.18 -45.46
C THR A 85 -7.06 -14.18 -46.51
N ARG A 86 -7.36 -14.67 -47.71
CA ARG A 86 -7.87 -13.84 -48.80
C ARG A 86 -9.38 -13.59 -48.62
N LYS A 87 -9.89 -12.51 -49.20
CA LYS A 87 -11.33 -12.14 -49.15
C LYS A 87 -12.22 -13.35 -49.46
N GLY A 88 -13.21 -13.62 -48.59
CA GLY A 88 -14.15 -14.73 -48.71
C GLY A 88 -13.55 -16.12 -48.48
N LYS A 89 -12.32 -16.22 -47.93
CA LYS A 89 -11.64 -17.47 -47.58
C LYS A 89 -11.45 -17.66 -46.08
N GLY A 90 -12.11 -16.85 -45.25
CA GLY A 90 -12.15 -17.06 -43.80
C GLY A 90 -12.84 -18.38 -43.45
N GLN A 91 -12.45 -19.00 -42.34
CA GLN A 91 -13.09 -20.21 -41.87
C GLN A 91 -14.40 -19.85 -41.17
N VAL A 92 -15.54 -20.29 -41.68
CA VAL A 92 -16.84 -20.09 -41.03
C VAL A 92 -16.84 -20.83 -39.68
N THR A 93 -16.97 -20.09 -38.58
CA THR A 93 -16.92 -20.63 -37.21
C THR A 93 -18.29 -20.73 -36.55
N ALA A 94 -19.23 -19.90 -36.95
CA ALA A 94 -20.62 -19.97 -36.53
C ALA A 94 -21.53 -19.43 -37.65
N SER A 95 -22.70 -20.03 -37.77
CA SER A 95 -23.81 -19.52 -38.57
C SER A 95 -25.08 -19.76 -37.77
N GLU A 96 -25.57 -18.69 -37.17
CA GLU A 96 -26.89 -18.64 -36.54
C GLU A 96 -27.83 -17.83 -37.45
N ASN A 97 -29.15 -17.87 -37.18
CA ASN A 97 -30.12 -17.15 -38.01
C ASN A 97 -29.77 -15.65 -38.09
N GLY A 98 -29.27 -15.22 -39.25
CA GLY A 98 -28.93 -13.83 -39.55
C GLY A 98 -27.51 -13.38 -39.18
N ILE A 99 -26.63 -14.24 -38.65
CA ILE A 99 -25.24 -13.88 -38.35
C ILE A 99 -24.27 -14.90 -38.96
N GLU A 100 -23.35 -14.41 -39.79
CA GLU A 100 -22.25 -15.19 -40.36
C GLU A 100 -20.91 -14.71 -39.81
N ILE A 101 -20.19 -15.59 -39.10
CA ILE A 101 -18.89 -15.29 -38.48
C ILE A 101 -17.80 -16.13 -39.15
N GLN A 102 -16.78 -15.47 -39.70
CA GLN A 102 -15.61 -16.11 -40.31
C GLN A 102 -14.33 -15.75 -39.56
N ASN A 103 -13.63 -16.74 -39.02
CA ASN A 103 -12.31 -16.55 -38.41
C ASN A 103 -11.25 -16.30 -39.50
N LEU A 104 -10.54 -15.18 -39.40
CA LEU A 104 -9.53 -14.75 -40.37
C LEU A 104 -8.13 -15.30 -40.08
N ALA A 105 -7.89 -15.86 -38.89
CA ALA A 105 -6.61 -16.43 -38.50
C ALA A 105 -6.79 -17.72 -37.68
N PRO A 106 -7.35 -18.80 -38.24
CA PRO A 106 -7.74 -19.99 -37.48
C PRO A 106 -6.55 -20.71 -36.81
N LYS A 107 -5.32 -20.52 -37.33
CA LYS A 107 -4.08 -21.04 -36.70
C LYS A 107 -3.63 -20.24 -35.46
N PHE A 108 -4.26 -19.10 -35.21
CA PHE A 108 -4.03 -18.23 -34.05
C PHE A 108 -5.15 -18.34 -33.01
N ARG A 109 -6.06 -19.32 -33.15
CA ARG A 109 -7.08 -19.61 -32.13
C ARG A 109 -6.40 -19.92 -30.78
N LYS A 110 -6.93 -19.34 -29.71
CA LYS A 110 -6.42 -19.34 -28.33
C LYS A 110 -5.04 -18.69 -28.17
N LYS A 111 -4.72 -17.71 -29.01
CA LYS A 111 -3.54 -16.83 -28.84
C LYS A 111 -4.00 -15.41 -28.46
N LEU A 112 -3.06 -14.47 -28.44
CA LEU A 112 -3.25 -13.07 -28.01
C LEU A 112 -4.47 -12.36 -28.64
N SER A 113 -4.77 -12.60 -29.92
CA SER A 113 -5.95 -12.03 -30.56
C SER A 113 -6.51 -12.92 -31.66
N GLU A 114 -7.83 -12.94 -31.76
CA GLU A 114 -8.60 -13.69 -32.75
C GLU A 114 -9.42 -12.72 -33.61
N PRO A 115 -9.02 -12.50 -34.88
CA PRO A 115 -9.76 -11.65 -35.79
C PRO A 115 -10.90 -12.41 -36.48
N TYR A 116 -12.06 -11.78 -36.53
CA TYR A 116 -13.29 -12.29 -37.11
C TYR A 116 -13.87 -11.30 -38.12
N TRP A 117 -14.33 -11.84 -39.24
CA TRP A 117 -15.12 -11.12 -40.24
C TRP A 117 -16.58 -11.48 -40.03
N VAL A 118 -17.41 -10.49 -39.72
CA VAL A 118 -18.80 -10.72 -39.33
C VAL A 118 -19.74 -10.02 -40.31
N ARG A 119 -20.70 -10.78 -40.84
CA ARG A 119 -21.88 -10.24 -41.53
C ARG A 119 -23.10 -10.47 -40.65
N TYR A 120 -23.78 -9.39 -40.31
CA TYR A 120 -25.05 -9.41 -39.61
C TYR A 120 -26.14 -8.98 -40.60
N GLU A 121 -27.06 -9.89 -40.91
CA GLU A 121 -28.17 -9.65 -41.83
C GLU A 121 -29.24 -8.79 -41.15
N TYR A 122 -29.75 -7.80 -41.88
CA TYR A 122 -30.81 -6.95 -41.34
C TYR A 122 -32.13 -7.71 -41.19
N ASP A 123 -32.75 -7.57 -40.02
CA ASP A 123 -34.09 -8.07 -39.74
C ASP A 123 -34.95 -6.96 -39.12
N ALA A 124 -36.00 -6.57 -39.85
CA ALA A 124 -36.94 -5.52 -39.44
C ALA A 124 -37.66 -5.84 -38.12
N GLU A 125 -37.77 -7.11 -37.73
CA GLU A 125 -38.35 -7.48 -36.44
C GLU A 125 -37.42 -7.24 -35.26
N LEU A 126 -36.09 -7.26 -35.46
CA LEU A 126 -35.11 -7.11 -34.38
C LEU A 126 -34.82 -5.65 -34.04
N GLU A 127 -34.98 -4.74 -35.01
CA GLU A 127 -34.69 -3.31 -34.86
C GLU A 127 -35.43 -2.64 -33.70
N ASN A 128 -36.61 -3.15 -33.34
CA ASN A 128 -37.45 -2.64 -32.25
C ASN A 128 -37.55 -3.57 -31.03
N LYS A 129 -36.76 -4.66 -30.99
CA LYS A 129 -36.71 -5.60 -29.86
C LYS A 129 -35.45 -5.37 -29.01
N PRO A 130 -35.46 -5.73 -27.70
CA PRO A 130 -34.25 -5.70 -26.89
C PRO A 130 -33.16 -6.59 -27.49
N ILE A 131 -31.94 -6.07 -27.55
CA ILE A 131 -30.77 -6.80 -28.05
C ILE A 131 -30.47 -7.97 -27.10
N HIS A 132 -30.42 -9.19 -27.64
CA HIS A 132 -29.97 -10.37 -26.90
C HIS A 132 -28.47 -10.22 -26.59
N THR A 133 -28.08 -10.47 -25.35
CA THR A 133 -26.69 -10.32 -24.90
C THR A 133 -26.06 -11.65 -24.55
N THR A 134 -24.76 -11.75 -24.82
CA THR A 134 -23.89 -12.88 -24.46
C THR A 134 -22.68 -12.36 -23.70
N THR A 135 -21.85 -13.28 -23.20
CA THR A 135 -20.60 -12.94 -22.50
C THR A 135 -19.50 -13.93 -22.89
N HIS A 136 -18.26 -13.45 -22.95
CA HIS A 136 -17.07 -14.30 -23.03
C HIS A 136 -15.86 -13.59 -22.44
N SER A 137 -14.86 -14.36 -22.00
CA SER A 137 -13.63 -13.80 -21.43
C SER A 137 -12.82 -13.03 -22.47
N GLY A 138 -12.24 -11.89 -22.07
CA GLY A 138 -11.32 -11.10 -22.89
C GLY A 138 -11.80 -9.66 -23.11
N GLN A 139 -11.19 -9.01 -24.09
CA GLN A 139 -11.59 -7.70 -24.59
C GLN A 139 -12.00 -7.86 -26.05
N GLU A 140 -12.90 -7.01 -26.53
CA GLU A 140 -13.33 -7.03 -27.92
C GLU A 140 -13.33 -5.64 -28.52
N PHE A 141 -12.88 -5.61 -29.76
CA PHE A 141 -12.83 -4.44 -30.60
C PHE A 141 -13.62 -4.72 -31.87
N ASP A 142 -14.67 -3.94 -32.09
CA ASP A 142 -15.47 -4.01 -33.30
C ASP A 142 -15.24 -2.76 -34.15
N LEU A 143 -14.99 -2.93 -35.45
CA LEU A 143 -14.85 -1.86 -36.44
C LEU A 143 -15.85 -2.08 -37.58
N VAL A 144 -16.77 -1.13 -37.77
CA VAL A 144 -17.78 -1.21 -38.83
C VAL A 144 -17.14 -0.90 -40.18
N ILE A 145 -17.20 -1.88 -41.09
CA ILE A 145 -16.67 -1.78 -42.45
C ILE A 145 -17.71 -1.23 -43.42
N SER A 146 -18.99 -1.59 -43.23
CA SER A 146 -20.11 -1.05 -43.99
C SER A 146 -21.44 -1.35 -43.30
N GLY A 147 -22.45 -0.50 -43.46
CA GLY A 147 -23.75 -0.67 -42.80
C GLY A 147 -23.87 0.15 -41.53
N THR A 148 -24.84 -0.18 -40.68
CA THR A 148 -25.05 0.45 -39.36
C THR A 148 -25.25 -0.64 -38.32
N LEU A 149 -24.52 -0.57 -37.21
CA LEU A 149 -24.56 -1.54 -36.13
C LEU A 149 -25.09 -0.88 -34.86
N LYS A 150 -26.15 -1.44 -34.28
CA LYS A 150 -26.58 -1.07 -32.93
C LYS A 150 -25.99 -2.05 -31.93
N VAL A 151 -25.16 -1.56 -31.02
CA VAL A 151 -24.44 -2.37 -30.02
C VAL A 151 -24.98 -2.06 -28.63
N ARG A 152 -25.17 -3.09 -27.81
CA ARG A 152 -25.43 -2.96 -26.38
C ARG A 152 -24.24 -3.53 -25.61
N VAL A 153 -23.72 -2.78 -24.65
CA VAL A 153 -22.71 -3.24 -23.68
C VAL A 153 -23.18 -2.88 -22.27
N GLY A 154 -23.50 -3.91 -21.48
CA GLY A 154 -24.17 -3.76 -20.20
C GLY A 154 -25.52 -3.07 -20.36
N ASN A 155 -25.67 -1.90 -19.74
CA ASN A 155 -26.88 -1.08 -19.79
C ASN A 155 -26.82 0.05 -20.83
N HIS A 156 -25.72 0.16 -21.59
CA HIS A 156 -25.52 1.22 -22.58
C HIS A 156 -25.80 0.68 -23.98
N GLU A 157 -26.46 1.49 -24.81
CA GLU A 157 -26.68 1.23 -26.23
C GLU A 157 -26.05 2.34 -27.06
N GLU A 158 -25.31 1.95 -28.09
CA GLU A 158 -24.67 2.88 -29.03
C GLU A 158 -24.97 2.46 -30.48
N ILE A 159 -24.99 3.44 -31.38
CA ILE A 159 -25.15 3.23 -32.82
C ILE A 159 -23.83 3.57 -33.50
N LEU A 160 -23.28 2.60 -34.23
CA LEU A 160 -22.02 2.70 -34.95
C LEU A 160 -22.28 2.73 -36.46
N HIS A 161 -21.68 3.70 -37.14
CA HIS A 161 -21.70 3.85 -38.58
C HIS A 161 -20.39 3.37 -39.22
N GLU A 162 -20.34 3.37 -40.55
CA GLU A 162 -19.14 3.01 -41.31
C GLU A 162 -17.92 3.83 -40.89
N GLY A 163 -16.84 3.13 -40.49
CA GLY A 163 -15.61 3.74 -39.96
C GLY A 163 -15.58 3.88 -38.43
N ASP A 164 -16.72 3.75 -37.76
CA ASP A 164 -16.79 3.78 -36.30
C ASP A 164 -16.31 2.46 -35.70
N SER A 165 -15.78 2.56 -34.48
CA SER A 165 -15.35 1.40 -33.70
C SER A 165 -15.76 1.51 -32.25
N ILE A 166 -15.84 0.36 -31.59
CA ILE A 166 -16.10 0.27 -30.16
C ILE A 166 -15.12 -0.73 -29.55
N TYR A 167 -14.63 -0.42 -28.35
CA TYR A 167 -13.75 -1.29 -27.55
C TYR A 167 -14.39 -1.52 -26.19
N TYR A 168 -14.50 -2.77 -25.76
CA TYR A 168 -15.16 -3.12 -24.51
C TYR A 168 -14.65 -4.43 -23.90
N ASN A 169 -14.91 -4.60 -22.61
CA ASN A 169 -14.68 -5.86 -21.91
C ASN A 169 -15.81 -6.85 -22.26
N SER A 170 -15.51 -7.90 -23.03
CA SER A 170 -16.48 -8.90 -23.48
C SER A 170 -17.09 -9.75 -22.35
N SER A 171 -16.53 -9.67 -21.14
CA SER A 171 -17.12 -10.28 -19.95
C SER A 171 -18.36 -9.52 -19.48
N THR A 172 -18.54 -8.28 -19.92
CA THR A 172 -19.77 -7.49 -19.76
C THR A 172 -20.84 -8.03 -20.72
N PRO A 173 -22.10 -8.24 -20.29
CA PRO A 173 -23.17 -8.67 -21.19
C PRO A 173 -23.28 -7.75 -22.40
N HIS A 174 -23.03 -8.26 -23.59
CA HIS A 174 -23.01 -7.47 -24.81
C HIS A 174 -23.70 -8.19 -25.97
N GLY A 175 -24.20 -7.42 -26.92
CA GLY A 175 -24.84 -7.94 -28.12
C GLY A 175 -25.01 -6.84 -29.15
N MET A 176 -25.35 -7.23 -30.37
CA MET A 176 -25.40 -6.30 -31.49
C MET A 176 -26.43 -6.74 -32.52
N ILE A 177 -26.97 -5.79 -33.28
CA ILE A 177 -27.89 -6.03 -34.40
C ILE A 177 -27.60 -5.05 -35.54
N ALA A 178 -27.80 -5.50 -36.78
CA ALA A 178 -27.82 -4.61 -37.94
C ALA A 178 -29.13 -3.78 -37.96
N ILE A 179 -29.03 -2.48 -38.24
CA ILE A 179 -30.18 -1.55 -38.35
C ILE A 179 -30.14 -0.77 -39.67
N ASP A 180 -31.10 0.12 -39.91
CA ASP A 180 -31.21 0.96 -41.13
C ASP A 180 -31.51 0.20 -42.44
N GLY A 181 -32.19 -0.95 -42.38
CA GLY A 181 -32.71 -1.62 -43.58
C GLY A 181 -31.66 -2.33 -44.44
N ARG A 182 -30.44 -2.52 -43.94
CA ARG A 182 -29.32 -3.08 -44.70
C ARG A 182 -28.38 -3.89 -43.81
N ASP A 183 -27.79 -4.95 -44.37
CA ASP A 183 -26.82 -5.79 -43.67
C ASP A 183 -25.64 -4.96 -43.16
N CYS A 184 -25.13 -5.33 -41.99
CA CYS A 184 -23.93 -4.75 -41.42
C CYS A 184 -22.74 -5.70 -41.59
N LEU A 185 -21.60 -5.14 -41.96
CA LEU A 185 -20.33 -5.82 -42.05
C LEU A 185 -19.33 -5.14 -41.13
N PHE A 186 -18.70 -5.91 -40.26
CA PHE A 186 -17.73 -5.41 -39.31
C PHE A 186 -16.61 -6.42 -39.07
N LEU A 187 -15.46 -5.90 -38.62
CA LEU A 187 -14.35 -6.68 -38.14
C LEU A 187 -14.44 -6.72 -36.62
N ALA A 188 -14.56 -7.92 -36.04
CA ALA A 188 -14.46 -8.13 -34.61
C ALA A 188 -13.09 -8.69 -34.27
N MET A 189 -12.44 -8.17 -33.24
CA MET A 189 -11.17 -8.69 -32.73
C MET A 189 -11.32 -9.02 -31.27
N VAL A 190 -11.36 -10.32 -30.97
CA VAL A 190 -11.41 -10.82 -29.60
C VAL A 190 -9.97 -10.99 -29.12
N MET A 191 -9.57 -10.17 -28.16
CA MET A 191 -8.25 -10.22 -27.56
C MET A 191 -8.31 -11.08 -26.30
N ALA A 192 -7.43 -12.09 -26.27
CA ALA A 192 -7.18 -12.84 -25.06
C ALA A 192 -6.55 -11.89 -24.04
N SER A 193 -7.04 -11.90 -22.81
CA SER A 193 -6.29 -11.33 -21.70
C SER A 193 -5.09 -12.24 -21.42
N ASP A 194 -3.88 -11.67 -21.38
CA ASP A 194 -2.68 -12.33 -20.85
C ASP A 194 -2.73 -12.47 -19.33
N GLU A 195 -3.73 -11.89 -18.67
CA GLU A 195 -4.14 -12.43 -17.39
C GLU A 195 -4.62 -13.85 -17.67
N PRO A 196 -3.96 -14.88 -17.11
CA PRO A 196 -4.61 -16.17 -17.07
C PRO A 196 -6.01 -15.91 -16.54
N VAL A 197 -7.06 -16.44 -17.20
CA VAL A 197 -8.13 -17.03 -16.40
C VAL A 197 -7.43 -18.15 -15.69
N GLN A 198 -6.77 -17.75 -14.61
CA GLN A 198 -6.19 -18.63 -13.67
C GLN A 198 -7.49 -19.29 -13.21
N ASN A 199 -7.66 -20.55 -13.61
CA ASN A 199 -8.27 -21.49 -12.70
C ASN A 199 -7.36 -21.54 -11.44
N ILE A 200 -7.17 -20.41 -10.74
CA ILE A 200 -7.77 -20.25 -9.44
C ILE A 200 -9.21 -20.76 -9.74
N LEU A 201 -9.54 -22.05 -9.56
CA LEU A 201 -9.62 -22.54 -8.20
C LEU A 201 -9.37 -21.38 -7.26
N HIS A 202 -10.31 -20.42 -7.31
CA HIS A 202 -10.90 -19.91 -6.13
C HIS A 202 -11.34 -21.21 -5.43
N GLU A 203 -10.39 -21.97 -4.83
CA GLU A 203 -10.34 -22.03 -3.39
C GLU A 203 -10.67 -20.63 -3.02
N ARG A 204 -11.99 -20.47 -2.86
CA ARG A 204 -12.67 -19.23 -2.61
C ARG A 204 -11.62 -18.41 -1.90
N ALA A 205 -11.29 -17.20 -2.39
CA ALA A 205 -10.98 -16.15 -1.44
C ALA A 205 -11.92 -16.48 -0.31
N VAL A 206 -11.38 -16.91 0.85
CA VAL A 206 -12.26 -17.40 1.90
C VAL A 206 -12.93 -16.10 2.34
N MET A 207 -13.86 -15.51 1.55
CA MET A 207 -15.30 -15.52 1.78
C MET A 207 -15.40 -16.15 3.13
N GLY A 208 -15.07 -15.30 4.11
CA GLY A 208 -15.00 -15.70 5.49
C GLY A 208 -16.33 -16.36 5.66
N VAL A 209 -16.32 -17.70 5.81
CA VAL A 209 -17.52 -18.54 5.87
C VAL A 209 -18.50 -17.69 6.62
N LYS A 210 -19.53 -17.15 5.93
CA LYS A 210 -20.34 -16.01 6.43
C LYS A 210 -20.52 -16.26 7.91
N ALA A 211 -19.78 -15.52 8.74
CA ALA A 211 -19.49 -16.00 10.09
C ALA A 211 -20.86 -16.27 10.71
N LYS A 212 -21.14 -17.53 11.09
CA LYS A 212 -22.44 -17.87 11.64
C LYS A 212 -22.55 -17.10 12.96
N GLY A 213 -23.23 -15.96 12.94
CA GLY A 213 -23.47 -15.07 14.07
C GLY A 213 -23.08 -13.62 13.79
N SER A 214 -23.97 -12.69 14.16
CA SER A 214 -23.78 -11.24 14.08
C SER A 214 -22.51 -10.78 14.79
N TYR A 215 -21.78 -9.80 14.26
CA TYR A 215 -20.70 -9.12 14.99
C TYR A 215 -21.27 -8.19 16.06
N VAL A 216 -20.55 -8.01 17.16
CA VAL A 216 -20.93 -7.04 18.20
C VAL A 216 -21.03 -5.60 17.65
N CYS A 217 -20.19 -5.25 16.67
CA CYS A 217 -20.14 -3.91 16.09
C CYS A 217 -21.32 -3.57 15.17
N GLU A 218 -22.14 -4.54 14.74
CA GLU A 218 -23.30 -4.29 13.84
C GLU A 218 -24.33 -3.32 14.43
N LYS A 219 -24.34 -3.11 15.75
CA LYS A 219 -25.15 -2.04 16.36
C LYS A 219 -24.75 -0.64 15.87
N PHE A 220 -23.46 -0.46 15.55
CA PHE A 220 -22.87 0.84 15.25
C PHE A 220 -22.48 1.02 13.79
N ILE A 221 -22.46 -0.06 13.01
CA ILE A 221 -21.90 -0.07 11.66
C ILE A 221 -22.91 -0.69 10.72
N ASP A 222 -23.30 0.08 9.71
CA ASP A 222 -24.08 -0.38 8.57
C ASP A 222 -23.18 -0.34 7.33
N ALA A 223 -22.77 -1.51 6.85
CA ALA A 223 -21.89 -1.64 5.70
C ALA A 223 -22.66 -2.34 4.58
N THR A 224 -22.80 -1.65 3.44
CA THR A 224 -23.43 -2.22 2.25
C THR A 224 -22.35 -2.81 1.35
N GLU A 225 -22.46 -4.10 1.09
CA GLU A 225 -21.56 -4.85 0.20
C GLU A 225 -22.29 -5.19 -1.12
N ASP A 226 -21.54 -5.28 -2.22
CA ASP A 226 -22.05 -5.79 -3.50
C ASP A 226 -22.21 -7.34 -3.47
N GLU A 227 -22.61 -7.92 -4.60
CA GLU A 227 -22.78 -9.38 -4.73
C GLU A 227 -21.50 -10.20 -4.51
N ASN A 228 -20.34 -9.57 -4.65
CA ASN A 228 -19.02 -10.16 -4.46
C ASN A 228 -18.46 -9.92 -3.04
N GLY A 229 -19.16 -9.16 -2.20
CA GLY A 229 -18.72 -8.81 -0.84
C GLY A 229 -17.80 -7.59 -0.79
N ASN A 230 -17.69 -6.81 -1.86
CA ASN A 230 -16.91 -5.58 -1.88
C ASN A 230 -17.71 -4.44 -1.25
N LEU A 231 -17.05 -3.59 -0.47
CA LEU A 231 -17.71 -2.47 0.19
C LEU A 231 -18.14 -1.40 -0.83
N VAL A 232 -19.43 -1.04 -0.79
CA VAL A 232 -20.03 0.01 -1.61
C VAL A 232 -20.22 1.30 -0.80
N SER A 233 -20.78 1.19 0.41
CA SER A 233 -20.99 2.31 1.31
C SER A 233 -20.92 1.87 2.77
N ILE A 234 -20.61 2.82 3.66
CA ILE A 234 -20.60 2.59 5.09
C ILE A 234 -21.25 3.78 5.82
N ASP A 235 -22.06 3.47 6.80
CA ASP A 235 -22.64 4.42 7.73
C ASP A 235 -22.47 3.96 9.17
N PHE A 236 -22.50 4.94 10.08
CA PHE A 236 -22.39 4.68 11.50
C PHE A 236 -23.65 5.11 12.24
N ASN A 237 -24.16 4.21 13.05
CA ASN A 237 -25.37 4.39 13.85
C ASN A 237 -24.98 4.52 15.33
N HIS A 238 -25.71 5.33 16.11
CA HIS A 238 -25.46 5.50 17.54
C HIS A 238 -24.00 5.88 17.89
N GLU A 239 -23.29 6.51 16.96
CA GLU A 239 -21.90 6.93 17.09
C GLU A 239 -21.67 7.91 18.25
N ASP A 240 -22.68 8.72 18.59
CA ASP A 240 -22.62 9.67 19.70
C ASP A 240 -22.67 8.99 21.09
N GLU A 241 -23.10 7.73 21.17
CA GLU A 241 -23.14 6.94 22.41
C GLU A 241 -21.98 5.95 22.51
N PHE A 242 -21.13 5.87 21.48
CA PHE A 242 -20.16 4.80 21.32
C PHE A 242 -18.96 4.96 22.27
N ASN A 243 -18.59 3.87 22.94
CA ASN A 243 -17.32 3.73 23.66
C ASN A 243 -16.73 2.34 23.38
N PHE A 244 -15.59 2.28 22.67
CA PHE A 244 -14.96 1.04 22.24
C PHE A 244 -14.71 0.02 23.38
N ALA A 245 -14.27 0.47 24.56
CA ALA A 245 -13.97 -0.43 25.66
C ALA A 245 -15.21 -1.09 26.26
N PHE A 246 -16.36 -0.40 26.28
CA PHE A 246 -17.62 -0.95 26.80
C PHE A 246 -18.46 -1.64 25.73
N ASP A 247 -18.53 -1.05 24.54
CA ASP A 247 -19.47 -1.45 23.51
C ASP A 247 -18.93 -2.53 22.59
N ILE A 248 -17.59 -2.67 22.51
CA ILE A 248 -16.94 -3.72 21.73
C ILE A 248 -16.29 -4.73 22.67
N VAL A 249 -15.25 -4.34 23.41
CA VAL A 249 -14.44 -5.29 24.19
C VAL A 249 -15.27 -6.02 25.25
N ASP A 250 -15.99 -5.29 26.11
CA ASP A 250 -16.80 -5.93 27.17
C ASP A 250 -17.96 -6.76 26.61
N LYS A 251 -18.54 -6.36 25.48
CA LYS A 251 -19.63 -7.10 24.82
C LYS A 251 -19.12 -8.38 24.17
N ILE A 252 -17.95 -8.36 23.52
CA ILE A 252 -17.30 -9.57 23.00
C ILE A 252 -16.94 -10.49 24.17
N ALA A 253 -16.35 -9.97 25.24
CA ALA A 253 -16.04 -10.75 26.44
C ALA A 253 -17.28 -11.40 27.06
N LYS A 254 -18.45 -10.74 27.02
CA LYS A 254 -19.72 -11.31 27.49
C LYS A 254 -20.26 -12.38 26.53
N LYS A 255 -20.14 -12.16 25.23
CA LYS A 255 -20.66 -13.05 24.18
C LYS A 255 -19.79 -14.28 23.95
N SER A 256 -18.47 -14.14 24.05
CA SER A 256 -17.46 -15.14 23.70
C SER A 256 -16.23 -14.96 24.59
N PRO A 257 -16.33 -15.27 25.90
CA PRO A 257 -15.31 -14.96 26.90
C PRO A 257 -13.94 -15.56 26.55
N ASP A 258 -13.92 -16.81 26.10
CA ASP A 258 -12.69 -17.55 25.83
C ASP A 258 -12.11 -17.29 24.43
N LYS A 259 -12.72 -16.37 23.67
CA LYS A 259 -12.22 -16.00 22.35
C LYS A 259 -10.88 -15.27 22.50
N ARG A 260 -9.88 -15.73 21.75
CA ARG A 260 -8.53 -15.15 21.72
C ARG A 260 -8.59 -13.70 21.24
N ALA A 261 -8.00 -12.78 21.99
CA ALA A 261 -7.93 -11.36 21.66
C ALA A 261 -6.52 -10.93 21.26
N LEU A 262 -5.50 -11.40 22.01
CA LEU A 262 -4.10 -11.01 21.85
C LEU A 262 -3.19 -12.23 22.05
N VAL A 263 -2.28 -12.44 21.11
CA VAL A 263 -1.09 -13.29 21.28
C VAL A 263 0.11 -12.37 21.36
N HIS A 264 0.75 -12.31 22.52
CA HIS A 264 1.95 -11.53 22.78
C HIS A 264 3.15 -12.46 22.91
N VAL A 265 4.22 -12.13 22.20
CA VAL A 265 5.51 -12.79 22.30
C VAL A 265 6.51 -11.73 22.71
N ASP A 266 7.20 -11.96 23.83
CA ASP A 266 8.19 -11.03 24.34
C ASP A 266 9.55 -11.19 23.66
N ARG A 267 10.50 -10.30 23.96
CA ARG A 267 11.86 -10.35 23.42
C ARG A 267 12.59 -11.66 23.77
N ASP A 268 12.36 -12.17 24.97
CA ASP A 268 12.91 -13.45 25.45
C ASP A 268 12.10 -14.67 24.98
N LYS A 269 11.17 -14.48 24.03
CA LYS A 269 10.23 -15.46 23.50
C LYS A 269 9.21 -15.98 24.51
N THR A 270 9.03 -15.30 25.65
CA THR A 270 7.91 -15.60 26.56
C THR A 270 6.59 -15.36 25.84
N GLU A 271 5.76 -16.41 25.76
CA GLU A 271 4.47 -16.38 25.11
C GLU A 271 3.36 -16.08 26.12
N ARG A 272 2.46 -15.16 25.77
CA ARG A 272 1.26 -14.82 26.55
C ARG A 272 0.06 -14.76 25.62
N ILE A 273 -0.99 -15.48 25.97
CA ILE A 273 -2.25 -15.48 25.21
C ILE A 273 -3.33 -14.92 26.12
N PHE A 274 -4.02 -13.87 25.65
CA PHE A 274 -5.12 -13.23 26.35
C PHE A 274 -6.41 -13.41 25.58
N THR A 275 -7.46 -13.83 26.29
CA THR A 275 -8.83 -13.88 25.78
C THR A 275 -9.51 -12.52 25.92
N PHE A 276 -10.66 -12.31 25.27
CA PHE A 276 -11.45 -11.10 25.48
C PHE A 276 -11.93 -10.96 26.93
N LYS A 277 -12.17 -12.07 27.64
CA LYS A 277 -12.43 -12.06 29.09
C LYS A 277 -11.24 -11.49 29.86
N ASP A 278 -10.02 -11.96 29.59
CA ASP A 278 -8.82 -11.48 30.28
C ASP A 278 -8.60 -9.98 30.03
N VAL A 279 -8.73 -9.55 28.78
CA VAL A 279 -8.62 -8.13 28.40
C VAL A 279 -9.69 -7.27 29.09
N LYS A 280 -10.94 -7.73 29.16
CA LYS A 280 -12.02 -7.04 29.90
C LYS A 280 -11.74 -6.97 31.40
N GLU A 281 -11.23 -8.04 32.01
CA GLU A 281 -10.93 -8.08 33.44
C GLU A 281 -9.74 -7.17 33.77
N HIS A 282 -8.65 -7.27 33.03
CA HIS A 282 -7.46 -6.45 33.25
C HIS A 282 -7.68 -4.97 32.94
N SER A 283 -8.44 -4.63 31.90
CA SER A 283 -8.80 -3.22 31.63
C SER A 283 -9.73 -2.64 32.70
N ALA A 284 -10.61 -3.44 33.31
CA ALA A 284 -11.40 -3.02 34.46
C ALA A 284 -10.52 -2.78 35.71
N GLN A 285 -9.52 -3.63 35.94
CA GLN A 285 -8.53 -3.42 36.99
C GLN A 285 -7.72 -2.14 36.75
N ALA A 286 -7.22 -1.94 35.53
CA ALA A 286 -6.49 -0.74 35.13
C ALA A 286 -7.34 0.54 35.33
N ALA A 287 -8.61 0.53 34.94
CA ALA A 287 -9.54 1.64 35.18
C ALA A 287 -9.68 1.98 36.67
N ASN A 288 -9.89 0.97 37.51
CA ASN A 288 -9.99 1.16 38.96
C ASN A 288 -8.68 1.67 39.58
N TYR A 289 -7.54 1.13 39.13
CA TYR A 289 -6.20 1.55 39.53
C TYR A 289 -5.95 3.02 39.18
N PHE A 290 -6.19 3.44 37.94
CA PHE A 290 -6.01 4.84 37.53
C PHE A 290 -6.89 5.80 38.32
N LYS A 291 -8.14 5.43 38.62
CA LYS A 291 -9.00 6.24 39.51
C LYS A 291 -8.43 6.36 40.92
N SER A 292 -7.80 5.31 41.43
CA SER A 292 -7.18 5.34 42.76
C SER A 292 -5.98 6.29 42.84
N LEU A 293 -5.29 6.47 41.71
CA LEU A 293 -4.23 7.47 41.53
C LEU A 293 -4.77 8.88 41.23
N GLY A 294 -6.09 9.07 41.30
CA GLY A 294 -6.73 10.36 41.10
C GLY A 294 -6.84 10.80 39.63
N ILE A 295 -6.59 9.92 38.66
CA ILE A 295 -6.77 10.20 37.22
C ILE A 295 -8.27 10.26 36.90
N LYS A 296 -8.71 11.32 36.20
CA LYS A 296 -10.12 11.61 35.91
C LYS A 296 -10.38 11.80 34.42
N LYS A 297 -11.67 11.93 34.07
CA LYS A 297 -12.10 12.28 32.70
C LYS A 297 -11.41 13.58 32.25
N GLY A 298 -10.81 13.55 31.07
CA GLY A 298 -10.06 14.67 30.47
C GLY A 298 -8.58 14.76 30.86
N ASP A 299 -8.10 13.95 31.81
CA ASP A 299 -6.67 13.91 32.13
C ASP A 299 -5.84 13.30 30.99
N ARG A 300 -4.70 13.92 30.65
CA ARG A 300 -3.81 13.46 29.59
C ARG A 300 -2.80 12.49 30.18
N VAL A 301 -2.89 11.22 29.77
CA VAL A 301 -2.03 10.14 30.26
C VAL A 301 -1.15 9.64 29.12
N MET A 302 0.16 9.86 29.24
CA MET A 302 1.11 9.40 28.23
C MET A 302 1.45 7.92 28.40
N LEU A 303 1.47 7.17 27.28
CA LEU A 303 1.77 5.74 27.26
C LEU A 303 3.04 5.49 26.43
N VAL A 304 4.13 5.15 27.11
CA VAL A 304 5.45 4.88 26.51
C VAL A 304 5.86 3.43 26.77
N LEU A 305 5.21 2.50 26.06
CA LEU A 305 5.18 1.09 26.43
C LEU A 305 5.75 0.15 25.36
N LYS A 306 6.42 0.66 24.33
CA LYS A 306 7.00 -0.14 23.23
C LYS A 306 5.98 -1.07 22.57
N ARG A 307 5.97 -2.34 22.96
CA ARG A 307 5.07 -3.44 22.53
C ARG A 307 4.68 -4.32 23.73
N HIS A 308 4.74 -3.77 24.94
CA HIS A 308 4.39 -4.46 26.19
C HIS A 308 2.89 -4.74 26.25
N TYR A 309 2.50 -5.94 26.69
CA TYR A 309 1.09 -6.37 26.72
C TYR A 309 0.21 -5.48 27.63
N GLN A 310 0.81 -4.79 28.60
CA GLN A 310 0.16 -3.83 29.49
C GLN A 310 -0.44 -2.65 28.73
N PHE A 311 0.06 -2.31 27.54
CA PHE A 311 -0.50 -1.25 26.70
C PHE A 311 -2.00 -1.43 26.45
N TRP A 312 -2.43 -2.65 26.10
CA TRP A 312 -3.84 -2.96 25.82
C TRP A 312 -4.72 -2.83 27.07
N PHE A 313 -4.20 -3.14 28.25
CA PHE A 313 -4.94 -2.99 29.51
C PHE A 313 -5.05 -1.53 29.90
N ALA A 314 -3.95 -0.79 29.80
CA ALA A 314 -3.87 0.62 30.12
C ALA A 314 -4.78 1.46 29.22
N ILE A 315 -4.64 1.35 27.89
CA ILE A 315 -5.41 2.19 26.95
C ILE A 315 -6.91 1.95 27.11
N LEU A 316 -7.37 0.71 27.26
CA LEU A 316 -8.77 0.40 27.51
C LEU A 316 -9.24 0.89 28.88
N GLY A 317 -8.38 0.81 29.91
CA GLY A 317 -8.67 1.36 31.23
C GLY A 317 -8.91 2.87 31.18
N LEU A 318 -8.07 3.60 30.44
CA LEU A 318 -8.22 5.04 30.20
C LEU A 318 -9.52 5.36 29.45
N HIS A 319 -9.86 4.59 28.42
CA HIS A 319 -11.12 4.73 27.66
C HIS A 319 -12.37 4.50 28.52
N LYS A 320 -12.28 3.66 29.57
CA LYS A 320 -13.40 3.44 30.51
C LYS A 320 -13.59 4.61 31.47
N ILE A 321 -12.53 5.32 31.84
CA ILE A 321 -12.59 6.42 32.83
C ILE A 321 -12.68 7.80 32.18
N GLY A 322 -12.43 7.90 30.87
CA GLY A 322 -12.51 9.15 30.12
C GLY A 322 -11.22 9.96 30.09
N ALA A 323 -10.11 9.37 30.54
CA ALA A 323 -8.80 9.98 30.39
C ALA A 323 -8.34 9.88 28.93
N ILE A 324 -7.58 10.87 28.48
CA ILE A 324 -7.11 10.99 27.10
C ILE A 324 -5.76 10.28 27.01
N ALA A 325 -5.71 9.17 26.28
CA ALA A 325 -4.47 8.44 26.06
C ALA A 325 -3.57 9.18 25.07
N ILE A 326 -2.27 9.25 25.38
CA ILE A 326 -1.24 9.82 24.48
C ILE A 326 -0.15 8.78 24.25
N PRO A 327 -0.28 7.89 23.26
CA PRO A 327 0.78 6.96 22.91
C PRO A 327 2.01 7.71 22.40
N ALA A 328 3.19 7.31 22.88
CA ALA A 328 4.46 7.86 22.44
C ALA A 328 5.56 6.79 22.39
N THR A 329 6.54 7.01 21.52
CA THR A 329 7.67 6.09 21.31
C THR A 329 8.65 6.12 22.47
N ASN A 330 9.30 5.01 22.76
CA ASN A 330 10.34 4.92 23.79
C ASN A 330 11.67 5.57 23.36
N LEU A 331 11.77 6.01 22.11
CA LEU A 331 12.93 6.68 21.53
C LEU A 331 13.01 8.18 21.86
N LEU A 332 12.01 8.73 22.56
CA LEU A 332 12.03 10.12 23.02
C LEU A 332 13.10 10.32 24.10
N VAL A 333 13.73 11.49 24.08
CA VAL A 333 14.70 11.93 25.09
C VAL A 333 14.12 13.07 25.95
N ASP A 334 14.88 13.58 26.91
CA ASP A 334 14.38 14.53 27.91
C ASP A 334 13.69 15.78 27.32
N HIS A 335 14.29 16.45 26.33
CA HIS A 335 13.68 17.64 25.72
C HIS A 335 12.41 17.33 24.91
N ASP A 336 12.33 16.12 24.35
CA ASP A 336 11.13 15.63 23.67
C ASP A 336 9.97 15.43 24.66
N PHE A 337 10.27 14.90 25.85
CA PHE A 337 9.30 14.72 26.92
C PHE A 337 8.88 16.07 27.51
N GLU A 338 9.84 16.96 27.79
CA GLU A 338 9.61 18.32 28.29
C GLU A 338 8.58 19.05 27.42
N TYR A 339 8.83 19.11 26.10
CA TYR A 339 7.91 19.71 25.14
C TYR A 339 6.50 19.09 25.21
N ARG A 340 6.40 17.76 25.22
CA ARG A 340 5.10 17.06 25.18
C ARG A 340 4.33 17.22 26.48
N PHE A 341 5.03 17.23 27.61
CA PHE A 341 4.44 17.45 28.93
C PHE A 341 3.81 18.83 29.02
N GLU A 342 4.48 19.87 28.54
CA GLU A 342 3.95 21.23 28.55
C GLU A 342 2.84 21.42 27.50
N ALA A 343 3.08 21.00 26.26
CA ALA A 343 2.17 21.24 25.14
C ALA A 343 0.80 20.56 25.34
N ALA A 344 0.80 19.29 25.79
CA ALA A 344 -0.44 18.56 26.08
C ALA A 344 -0.91 18.71 27.53
N GLY A 345 -0.09 19.30 28.41
CA GLY A 345 -0.32 19.31 29.84
C GLY A 345 -0.40 17.89 30.40
N VAL A 346 0.60 17.04 30.15
CA VAL A 346 0.58 15.65 30.63
C VAL A 346 0.68 15.63 32.16
N THR A 347 -0.25 14.94 32.82
CA THR A 347 -0.27 14.84 34.30
C THR A 347 0.10 13.44 34.79
N SER A 348 0.11 12.45 33.91
CA SER A 348 0.47 11.07 34.29
C SER A 348 1.14 10.37 33.12
N ILE A 349 2.07 9.47 33.42
CA ILE A 349 2.79 8.67 32.42
C ILE A 349 2.87 7.21 32.87
N LEU A 350 2.60 6.29 31.93
CA LEU A 350 2.97 4.88 32.04
C LEU A 350 4.16 4.63 31.13
N CYS A 351 5.29 4.26 31.71
CA CYS A 351 6.56 4.11 31.03
C CYS A 351 7.11 2.69 31.16
N THR A 352 7.75 2.21 30.11
CA THR A 352 8.57 1.00 30.13
C THR A 352 9.78 1.15 31.05
N ALA A 353 10.14 0.09 31.76
CA ALA A 353 11.43 -0.05 32.45
C ALA A 353 12.58 -0.40 31.50
N ASP A 354 12.29 -0.90 30.29
CA ASP A 354 13.32 -1.20 29.29
C ASP A 354 14.08 0.06 28.86
N GLY A 355 15.41 -0.03 28.86
CA GLY A 355 16.29 1.01 28.34
C GLY A 355 16.34 2.25 29.23
N ASP A 356 16.55 3.41 28.62
CA ASP A 356 16.79 4.67 29.34
C ASP A 356 15.54 5.56 29.46
N THR A 357 14.39 5.10 28.95
CA THR A 357 13.19 5.94 28.79
C THR A 357 12.71 6.54 30.12
N ALA A 358 12.63 5.76 31.21
CA ALA A 358 12.20 6.28 32.50
C ALA A 358 13.17 7.31 33.09
N HIS A 359 14.47 7.19 32.80
CA HIS A 359 15.45 8.19 33.21
C HIS A 359 15.28 9.52 32.45
N GLN A 360 15.06 9.45 31.13
CA GLN A 360 14.75 10.62 30.30
C GLN A 360 13.48 11.34 30.78
N VAL A 361 12.47 10.57 31.20
CA VAL A 361 11.26 11.14 31.83
C VAL A 361 11.57 11.85 33.14
N ASP A 362 12.39 11.27 34.03
CA ASP A 362 12.76 11.93 35.28
C ASP A 362 13.52 13.24 35.05
N ILE A 363 14.40 13.30 34.04
CA ILE A 363 15.10 14.53 33.66
C ILE A 363 14.09 15.59 33.21
N ALA A 364 13.17 15.23 32.32
CA ALA A 364 12.14 16.14 31.83
C ALA A 364 11.23 16.65 32.95
N ASP A 365 10.73 15.75 33.80
CA ASP A 365 9.85 16.07 34.93
C ASP A 365 10.55 16.93 35.99
N SER A 366 11.86 16.76 36.19
CA SER A 366 12.64 17.63 37.08
C SER A 366 12.74 19.09 36.61
N LYS A 367 12.41 19.36 35.34
CA LYS A 367 12.34 20.70 34.78
C LYS A 367 10.90 21.22 34.79
N THR A 368 9.95 20.43 34.29
CA THR A 368 8.57 20.87 34.08
C THR A 368 7.70 20.77 35.33
N HIS A 369 7.95 19.79 36.20
CA HIS A 369 7.16 19.46 37.40
C HIS A 369 5.66 19.25 37.10
N THR A 370 5.34 18.74 35.91
CA THR A 370 3.96 18.57 35.44
C THR A 370 3.34 17.24 35.85
N LEU A 371 4.16 16.20 36.09
CA LEU A 371 3.66 14.85 36.35
C LEU A 371 3.22 14.71 37.81
N VAL A 372 1.96 14.30 37.99
CA VAL A 372 1.40 13.91 39.28
C VAL A 372 1.69 12.44 39.55
N ASN A 373 1.59 11.59 38.52
CA ASN A 373 1.80 10.16 38.62
C ASN A 373 2.87 9.69 37.61
N LYS A 374 3.88 8.99 38.12
CA LYS A 374 4.88 8.28 37.32
C LYS A 374 4.72 6.79 37.56
N ILE A 375 4.38 6.04 36.53
CA ILE A 375 4.00 4.62 36.63
C ILE A 375 4.93 3.81 35.72
N ILE A 376 5.60 2.80 36.27
CA ILE A 376 6.57 1.95 35.57
C ILE A 376 5.96 0.58 35.25
N VAL A 377 6.34 0.01 34.11
CA VAL A 377 5.92 -1.31 33.60
C VAL A 377 7.15 -2.17 33.29
N GLY A 378 7.11 -3.45 33.65
CA GLY A 378 8.18 -4.41 33.35
C GLY A 378 9.42 -4.26 34.23
N GLY A 379 9.29 -3.63 35.40
CA GLY A 379 10.38 -3.40 36.34
C GLY A 379 9.96 -2.55 37.54
N GLU A 380 10.95 -2.11 38.32
CA GLU A 380 10.77 -1.25 39.50
C GLU A 380 11.69 -0.04 39.42
N ARG A 381 11.23 1.09 39.95
CA ARG A 381 12.02 2.33 40.01
C ARG A 381 11.59 3.16 41.22
N GLU A 382 12.55 3.70 41.96
CA GLU A 382 12.28 4.55 43.13
C GLU A 382 11.50 5.80 42.72
N GLY A 383 10.45 6.14 43.47
CA GLY A 383 9.58 7.29 43.18
C GLY A 383 8.55 7.05 42.05
N TRP A 384 8.45 5.82 41.54
CA TRP A 384 7.47 5.41 40.54
C TRP A 384 6.55 4.32 41.09
N HIS A 385 5.28 4.35 40.70
CA HIS A 385 4.33 3.28 40.96
C HIS A 385 4.63 2.05 40.09
N ASN A 386 4.58 0.85 40.65
CA ASN A 386 4.79 -0.39 39.88
C ASN A 386 3.44 -0.88 39.34
N PHE A 387 3.18 -0.65 38.05
CA PHE A 387 1.93 -1.05 37.42
C PHE A 387 1.63 -2.51 37.65
N ASP A 388 2.54 -3.41 37.26
CA ASP A 388 2.35 -4.86 37.22
C ASP A 388 1.90 -5.46 38.57
N SER A 389 2.47 -4.94 39.66
CA SER A 389 2.11 -5.38 41.01
C SER A 389 0.87 -4.69 41.59
N GLU A 390 0.62 -3.42 41.22
CA GLU A 390 -0.42 -2.61 41.85
C GLU A 390 -1.79 -2.78 41.18
N TYR A 391 -1.86 -2.80 39.83
CA TYR A 391 -3.15 -2.82 39.13
C TYR A 391 -3.94 -4.10 39.43
N CYS A 392 -3.24 -5.22 39.63
CA CYS A 392 -3.85 -6.52 39.87
C CYS A 392 -4.56 -6.61 41.24
N LEU A 393 -4.30 -5.68 42.17
CA LEU A 393 -4.95 -5.59 43.48
C LEU A 393 -6.38 -5.02 43.39
N PHE A 394 -6.72 -4.39 42.27
CA PHE A 394 -8.02 -3.77 42.07
C PHE A 394 -9.06 -4.74 41.51
N SER A 395 -10.34 -4.36 41.64
CA SER A 395 -11.47 -5.17 41.17
C SER A 395 -11.43 -5.41 39.66
N ARG A 396 -11.73 -6.66 39.25
CA ARG A 396 -11.93 -7.08 37.84
C ARG A 396 -13.27 -6.64 37.24
N ARG A 397 -14.02 -5.82 37.98
CA ARG A 397 -15.31 -5.26 37.59
C ARG A 397 -15.21 -3.75 37.59
N TYR A 398 -15.65 -3.15 36.49
CA TYR A 398 -15.81 -1.72 36.32
C TYR A 398 -17.18 -1.49 35.66
N ARG A 399 -18.01 -0.64 36.25
CA ARG A 399 -19.37 -0.38 35.77
C ARG A 399 -19.34 0.85 34.85
N ARG A 400 -20.08 0.78 33.73
CA ARG A 400 -20.39 1.97 32.91
C ARG A 400 -21.42 2.80 33.67
N GLU A 401 -21.01 3.97 34.13
CA GLU A 401 -21.89 4.96 34.76
C GLU A 401 -22.64 5.78 33.70
N GLU A 402 -23.64 6.55 34.12
CA GLU A 402 -24.49 7.34 33.21
C GLU A 402 -23.70 8.46 32.49
N ASP A 403 -22.68 9.00 33.14
CA ASP A 403 -21.78 10.03 32.62
C ASP A 403 -20.52 9.47 31.92
N ALA A 404 -20.52 8.16 31.61
CA ALA A 404 -19.39 7.50 30.95
C ALA A 404 -19.05 8.19 29.62
N PRO A 405 -17.75 8.32 29.31
CA PRO A 405 -17.29 9.05 28.14
C PRO A 405 -17.69 8.33 26.83
N CYS A 406 -18.11 9.08 25.82
CA CYS A 406 -18.55 8.52 24.54
C CYS A 406 -18.59 9.56 23.41
N GLY A 407 -18.83 9.10 22.18
CA GLY A 407 -19.07 9.94 21.02
C GLY A 407 -17.95 10.96 20.76
N ASN A 408 -18.30 12.24 20.85
CA ASN A 408 -17.38 13.35 20.58
C ASN A 408 -16.44 13.71 21.73
N ASP A 409 -16.55 13.04 22.89
CA ASP A 409 -15.56 13.22 23.97
C ASP A 409 -14.14 12.92 23.44
N PRO A 410 -13.13 13.74 23.78
CA PRO A 410 -11.74 13.43 23.46
C PRO A 410 -11.30 12.11 24.13
N MET A 411 -10.71 11.22 23.35
CA MET A 411 -10.29 9.88 23.79
C MET A 411 -8.78 9.68 23.64
N LEU A 412 -8.20 10.25 22.60
CA LEU A 412 -6.85 9.92 22.15
C LEU A 412 -6.18 11.17 21.57
N MET A 413 -4.89 11.32 21.83
CA MET A 413 -4.07 12.35 21.19
C MET A 413 -2.78 11.73 20.64
N PHE A 414 -2.38 12.20 19.47
CA PHE A 414 -1.10 11.86 18.87
C PHE A 414 -0.28 13.12 18.62
N PHE A 415 0.99 13.06 18.97
CA PHE A 415 1.97 14.01 18.47
C PHE A 415 2.38 13.60 17.05
N THR A 416 2.18 14.49 16.08
CA THR A 416 2.54 14.25 14.68
C THR A 416 4.06 14.26 14.49
N SER A 417 4.56 13.80 13.35
CA SER A 417 6.01 13.64 13.13
C SER A 417 6.81 14.94 12.98
N GLY A 418 6.16 16.10 12.90
CA GLY A 418 6.85 17.40 12.90
C GLY A 418 7.83 17.63 11.74
N THR A 419 7.48 17.21 10.52
CA THR A 419 8.39 17.35 9.35
C THR A 419 8.72 18.81 9.00
N THR A 420 7.86 19.75 9.41
CA THR A 420 8.00 21.20 9.14
C THR A 420 8.11 22.07 10.40
N GLY A 421 8.28 21.45 11.59
CA GLY A 421 8.34 22.16 12.87
C GLY A 421 8.04 21.25 14.08
N TYR A 422 7.79 21.83 15.25
CA TYR A 422 7.43 21.02 16.42
C TYR A 422 6.15 20.18 16.19
N PRO A 423 6.10 18.92 16.68
CA PRO A 423 4.94 18.04 16.59
C PRO A 423 3.60 18.67 17.02
N LYS A 424 2.61 18.67 16.12
CA LYS A 424 1.24 19.10 16.45
C LYS A 424 0.49 17.98 17.17
N ILE A 425 -0.53 18.31 17.97
CA ILE A 425 -1.30 17.33 18.74
C ILE A 425 -2.65 17.06 18.06
N ALA A 426 -2.74 16.00 17.26
CA ALA A 426 -4.00 15.59 16.64
C ALA A 426 -4.90 14.90 17.69
N THR A 427 -6.09 15.46 17.95
CA THR A 427 -7.01 14.94 18.96
C THR A 427 -8.13 14.13 18.33
N HIS A 428 -8.39 12.93 18.84
CA HIS A 428 -9.41 12.02 18.32
C HIS A 428 -10.48 11.75 19.38
N SER A 429 -11.73 11.61 18.92
CA SER A 429 -12.88 11.31 19.77
C SER A 429 -13.09 9.80 19.94
N TYR A 430 -14.09 9.42 20.75
CA TYR A 430 -14.52 8.03 20.85
C TYR A 430 -15.06 7.45 19.54
N LYS A 431 -15.39 8.28 18.54
CA LYS A 431 -15.79 7.81 17.20
C LYS A 431 -14.62 7.28 16.36
N TYR A 432 -13.37 7.61 16.70
CA TYR A 432 -12.18 7.21 15.93
C TYR A 432 -12.06 5.70 15.66
N PRO A 433 -12.31 4.80 16.62
CA PRO A 433 -12.26 3.35 16.40
C PRO A 433 -13.23 2.88 15.31
N LEU A 434 -14.40 3.52 15.13
CA LEU A 434 -15.40 3.12 14.14
C LEU A 434 -14.85 3.24 12.71
N GLY A 435 -14.09 4.30 12.42
CA GLY A 435 -13.44 4.49 11.11
C GLY A 435 -12.46 3.35 10.76
N HIS A 436 -11.89 2.68 11.77
CA HIS A 436 -11.00 1.53 11.56
C HIS A 436 -11.71 0.23 11.17
N TYR A 437 -13.05 0.19 11.13
CA TYR A 437 -13.74 -0.99 10.63
C TYR A 437 -13.33 -1.30 9.20
N ILE A 438 -13.30 -0.29 8.32
CA ILE A 438 -12.80 -0.46 6.94
C ILE A 438 -11.36 -0.93 6.92
N THR A 439 -10.50 -0.33 7.76
CA THR A 439 -9.08 -0.68 7.86
C THR A 439 -8.89 -2.17 8.11
N ALA A 440 -9.67 -2.76 9.02
CA ALA A 440 -9.54 -4.16 9.35
C ALA A 440 -10.32 -5.10 8.44
N LYS A 441 -11.58 -4.78 8.14
CA LYS A 441 -12.52 -5.66 7.44
C LYS A 441 -12.20 -5.78 5.96
N TYR A 442 -12.01 -4.65 5.28
CA TYR A 442 -11.94 -4.59 3.81
C TYR A 442 -10.53 -4.37 3.28
N TRP A 443 -9.64 -3.78 4.08
CA TRP A 443 -8.23 -3.61 3.70
C TRP A 443 -7.35 -4.71 4.29
N HIS A 444 -7.24 -4.85 5.61
CA HIS A 444 -6.44 -5.93 6.21
C HIS A 444 -7.05 -7.33 6.03
N CYS A 445 -8.33 -7.43 5.62
CA CYS A 445 -9.09 -8.67 5.51
C CYS A 445 -9.06 -9.53 6.78
N VAL A 446 -9.18 -8.88 7.95
CA VAL A 446 -9.16 -9.55 9.26
C VAL A 446 -10.35 -10.48 9.38
N SER A 447 -10.05 -11.76 9.60
CA SER A 447 -11.05 -12.77 9.93
C SER A 447 -11.26 -12.86 11.44
N LYS A 448 -12.51 -13.09 11.83
CA LYS A 448 -12.91 -13.39 13.21
C LYS A 448 -12.12 -14.53 13.85
N ASP A 449 -11.72 -15.53 13.08
CA ASP A 449 -10.97 -16.69 13.57
C ASP A 449 -9.50 -16.67 13.12
N GLY A 450 -9.08 -15.56 12.49
CA GLY A 450 -7.71 -15.33 12.06
C GLY A 450 -6.83 -14.78 13.18
N LEU A 451 -5.59 -14.49 12.80
CA LEU A 451 -4.60 -13.83 13.63
C LEU A 451 -3.87 -12.79 12.78
N HIS A 452 -4.03 -11.52 13.13
CA HIS A 452 -3.47 -10.41 12.37
C HIS A 452 -2.20 -9.88 13.01
N LEU A 453 -1.11 -9.79 12.24
CA LEU A 453 0.14 -9.16 12.67
C LEU A 453 0.31 -7.82 11.95
N THR A 454 0.43 -6.74 12.73
CA THR A 454 0.98 -5.47 12.23
C THR A 454 2.33 -5.18 12.87
N ILE A 455 3.32 -4.77 12.08
CA ILE A 455 4.63 -4.32 12.59
C ILE A 455 4.58 -2.81 12.83
N SER A 456 4.53 -2.43 14.11
CA SER A 456 4.54 -1.03 14.55
C SER A 456 4.83 -0.94 16.06
N ASP A 457 5.48 0.14 16.51
CA ASP A 457 5.57 0.49 17.93
C ASP A 457 4.25 1.10 18.43
N THR A 458 3.84 0.83 19.66
CA THR A 458 2.60 1.38 20.25
C THR A 458 2.56 2.90 20.30
N GLY A 459 3.72 3.56 20.25
CA GLY A 459 3.84 5.02 20.18
C GLY A 459 3.42 5.66 18.86
N TRP A 460 3.20 4.88 17.80
CA TRP A 460 2.73 5.37 16.50
C TRP A 460 1.25 5.09 16.31
N GLY A 461 0.54 5.99 15.61
CA GLY A 461 -0.87 5.79 15.26
C GLY A 461 -1.14 4.46 14.52
N LYS A 462 -0.17 3.98 13.73
CA LYS A 462 -0.24 2.69 13.03
C LYS A 462 -0.48 1.49 13.96
N ALA A 463 -0.05 1.56 15.22
CA ALA A 463 -0.38 0.52 16.19
C ALA A 463 -1.89 0.41 16.42
N LEU A 464 -2.63 1.51 16.44
CA LEU A 464 -4.08 1.47 16.65
C LEU A 464 -4.86 1.04 15.40
N TRP A 465 -4.30 1.28 14.21
CA TRP A 465 -4.81 0.79 12.93
C TRP A 465 -4.70 -0.74 12.79
N GLY A 466 -3.65 -1.32 13.37
CA GLY A 466 -3.22 -2.69 13.11
C GLY A 466 -3.18 -3.63 14.31
N LYS A 467 -3.37 -3.11 15.53
CA LYS A 467 -3.20 -3.89 16.77
C LYS A 467 -4.33 -3.69 17.78
N LEU A 468 -5.40 -3.00 17.43
CA LEU A 468 -6.47 -2.71 18.40
C LEU A 468 -7.85 -2.58 17.75
N TYR A 469 -8.15 -1.41 17.18
CA TYR A 469 -9.55 -0.99 16.99
C TYR A 469 -10.28 -1.83 15.94
N GLY A 470 -9.86 -1.74 14.68
CA GLY A 470 -10.53 -2.45 13.59
C GLY A 470 -10.51 -3.97 13.77
N GLN A 471 -9.38 -4.51 14.22
CA GLN A 471 -9.20 -5.96 14.39
C GLN A 471 -10.22 -6.52 15.39
N TRP A 472 -10.43 -5.84 16.52
CA TRP A 472 -11.39 -6.28 17.52
C TRP A 472 -12.83 -5.90 17.20
N LEU A 473 -13.09 -4.87 16.38
CA LEU A 473 -14.41 -4.68 15.77
C LEU A 473 -14.81 -5.91 14.92
N CYS A 474 -13.85 -6.48 14.19
CA CYS A 474 -14.02 -7.74 13.45
C CYS A 474 -13.98 -8.99 14.35
N GLU A 475 -13.95 -8.84 15.68
CA GLU A 475 -13.74 -9.90 16.66
C GLU A 475 -12.47 -10.75 16.41
N GLY A 476 -11.52 -10.28 15.60
CA GLY A 476 -10.29 -11.01 15.23
C GLY A 476 -9.17 -10.80 16.25
N ALA A 477 -8.30 -11.81 16.41
CA ALA A 477 -7.16 -11.72 17.32
C ALA A 477 -5.99 -10.94 16.71
N VAL A 478 -5.20 -10.28 17.55
CA VAL A 478 -3.97 -9.60 17.13
C VAL A 478 -2.72 -10.34 17.64
N PHE A 479 -1.70 -10.42 16.81
CA PHE A 479 -0.37 -10.92 17.18
C PHE A 479 0.58 -9.76 17.38
N VAL A 480 1.33 -9.80 18.47
CA VAL A 480 2.29 -8.77 18.85
C VAL A 480 3.59 -9.44 19.23
N TYR A 481 4.65 -9.08 18.52
CA TYR A 481 5.99 -9.47 18.89
C TYR A 481 6.77 -8.24 19.40
N ASN A 482 7.33 -8.33 20.61
CA ASN A 482 8.17 -7.32 21.22
C ASN A 482 9.64 -7.54 20.80
N PHE A 483 10.21 -6.56 20.11
CA PHE A 483 11.60 -6.58 19.66
C PHE A 483 12.19 -5.17 19.68
N ASP A 484 13.51 -5.07 19.86
CA ASP A 484 14.23 -3.79 19.88
C ASP A 484 14.68 -3.37 18.49
N ARG A 485 15.21 -4.32 17.71
CA ARG A 485 15.64 -4.13 16.32
C ARG A 485 14.89 -5.12 15.44
N PHE A 486 14.43 -4.63 14.28
CA PHE A 486 13.80 -5.51 13.31
C PHE A 486 14.83 -6.48 12.73
N ASP A 487 14.50 -7.76 12.76
CA ASP A 487 15.25 -8.86 12.15
C ASP A 487 14.23 -9.76 11.43
N ALA A 488 14.36 -9.85 10.11
CA ALA A 488 13.45 -10.64 9.29
C ALA A 488 13.54 -12.14 9.64
N SER A 489 14.75 -12.65 9.88
CA SER A 489 14.99 -14.06 10.19
C SER A 489 14.35 -14.51 11.51
N ASP A 490 14.12 -13.57 12.42
CA ASP A 490 13.50 -13.81 13.71
C ASP A 490 11.96 -13.76 13.67
N ILE A 491 11.39 -13.00 12.72
CA ILE A 491 9.95 -12.80 12.56
C ILE A 491 9.34 -13.81 11.57
N LEU A 492 10.01 -14.09 10.46
CA LEU A 492 9.49 -14.98 9.41
C LEU A 492 9.08 -16.38 9.93
N PRO A 493 9.81 -17.04 10.85
CA PRO A 493 9.38 -18.31 11.44
C PRO A 493 8.08 -18.24 12.25
N MET A 494 7.67 -17.04 12.71
CA MET A 494 6.47 -16.87 13.54
C MET A 494 5.18 -17.04 12.73
N PHE A 495 5.20 -16.81 11.42
CA PHE A 495 4.02 -16.97 10.57
C PHE A 495 3.49 -18.40 10.61
N ALA A 496 4.36 -19.38 10.33
CA ALA A 496 4.04 -20.80 10.47
C ALA A 496 3.68 -21.19 11.90
N LYS A 497 4.53 -20.80 12.89
CA LYS A 497 4.36 -21.22 14.28
C LYS A 497 3.01 -20.82 14.87
N TYR A 498 2.55 -19.60 14.63
CA TYR A 498 1.32 -19.06 15.21
C TYR A 498 0.14 -19.05 14.24
N HIS A 499 0.33 -19.55 13.01
CA HIS A 499 -0.64 -19.47 11.92
C HIS A 499 -1.18 -18.05 11.72
N ILE A 500 -0.26 -17.09 11.52
CA ILE A 500 -0.61 -15.70 11.25
C ILE A 500 -1.27 -15.63 9.88
N THR A 501 -2.49 -15.09 9.83
CA THR A 501 -3.34 -15.15 8.64
C THR A 501 -3.33 -13.87 7.80
N THR A 502 -3.11 -12.72 8.42
CA THR A 502 -3.01 -11.45 7.71
C THR A 502 -1.87 -10.61 8.26
N PHE A 503 -1.20 -9.89 7.37
CA PHE A 503 0.04 -9.19 7.69
C PHE A 503 0.02 -7.75 7.21
N CYS A 504 0.50 -6.84 8.04
CA CYS A 504 0.72 -5.46 7.65
C CYS A 504 2.06 -4.95 8.16
N ALA A 505 2.83 -4.31 7.29
CA ALA A 505 4.07 -3.64 7.65
C ALA A 505 4.33 -2.45 6.70
N PRO A 506 5.18 -1.48 7.07
CA PRO A 506 5.56 -0.44 6.13
C PRO A 506 6.50 -1.01 5.05
N PRO A 507 6.62 -0.34 3.88
CA PRO A 507 7.51 -0.77 2.79
C PRO A 507 8.96 -1.04 3.23
N THR A 508 9.50 -0.27 4.19
CA THR A 508 10.82 -0.52 4.80
C THR A 508 10.98 -1.95 5.29
N MET A 509 9.97 -2.51 5.97
CA MET A 509 10.08 -3.85 6.54
C MET A 509 9.97 -4.93 5.46
N TYR A 510 9.13 -4.73 4.45
CA TYR A 510 9.11 -5.61 3.27
C TYR A 510 10.45 -5.59 2.54
N ARG A 511 11.08 -4.41 2.35
CA ARG A 511 12.45 -4.29 1.81
C ARG A 511 13.48 -5.10 2.59
N MET A 512 13.35 -5.15 3.91
CA MET A 512 14.24 -5.95 4.75
C MET A 512 13.93 -7.45 4.65
N MET A 513 12.65 -7.83 4.52
CA MET A 513 12.24 -9.24 4.37
C MET A 513 12.67 -9.83 3.03
N ILE A 514 12.51 -9.12 1.91
CA ILE A 514 12.90 -9.62 0.57
C ILE A 514 14.42 -9.78 0.39
N LYS A 515 15.22 -9.26 1.32
CA LYS A 515 16.67 -9.51 1.37
C LYS A 515 17.02 -10.87 1.98
N GLU A 516 16.08 -11.49 2.70
CA GLU A 516 16.19 -12.87 3.13
C GLU A 516 15.75 -13.82 2.02
N ASP A 517 16.22 -15.05 2.07
CA ASP A 517 15.73 -16.14 1.21
C ASP A 517 14.37 -16.61 1.74
N LEU A 518 13.30 -15.94 1.28
CA LEU A 518 11.93 -16.19 1.71
C LEU A 518 11.46 -17.63 1.47
N GLY A 519 12.04 -18.34 0.50
CA GLY A 519 11.72 -19.75 0.21
C GLY A 519 12.07 -20.72 1.35
N LYS A 520 12.87 -20.29 2.33
CA LYS A 520 13.19 -21.07 3.54
C LYS A 520 12.09 -21.05 4.60
N TYR A 521 11.12 -20.15 4.49
CA TYR A 521 10.11 -19.93 5.51
C TYR A 521 8.74 -20.38 5.01
N ASP A 522 7.99 -21.04 5.88
CA ASP A 522 6.59 -21.38 5.58
C ASP A 522 5.69 -20.18 5.87
N LEU A 523 5.24 -19.54 4.79
CA LEU A 523 4.33 -18.39 4.80
C LEU A 523 2.92 -18.75 4.33
N SER A 524 2.60 -20.05 4.19
CA SER A 524 1.34 -20.50 3.58
C SER A 524 0.10 -20.18 4.41
N SER A 525 0.27 -19.79 5.67
CA SER A 525 -0.85 -19.34 6.53
C SER A 525 -1.36 -17.95 6.16
N ILE A 526 -0.53 -17.13 5.51
CA ILE A 526 -0.87 -15.75 5.15
C ILE A 526 -1.83 -15.77 3.97
N ARG A 527 -2.95 -15.09 4.12
CA ARG A 527 -4.00 -14.96 3.11
C ARG A 527 -4.07 -13.56 2.51
N HIS A 528 -3.51 -12.57 3.21
CA HIS A 528 -3.59 -11.18 2.81
C HIS A 528 -2.45 -10.37 3.42
N ALA A 529 -1.81 -9.53 2.61
CA ALA A 529 -0.71 -8.67 2.99
C ALA A 529 -0.99 -7.22 2.59
N THR A 530 -0.82 -6.28 3.52
CA THR A 530 -1.04 -4.86 3.25
C THR A 530 0.18 -4.02 3.63
N THR A 531 0.25 -2.82 3.08
CA THR A 531 1.36 -1.89 3.34
C THR A 531 0.90 -0.43 3.35
N ALA A 532 1.47 0.36 4.25
CA ALA A 532 1.18 1.80 4.36
C ALA A 532 2.28 2.53 5.13
N GLY A 533 2.26 3.86 5.03
CA GLY A 533 3.11 4.77 5.82
C GLY A 533 4.31 5.33 5.05
N GLU A 534 4.67 4.70 3.94
CA GLU A 534 5.65 5.15 2.93
C GLU A 534 5.12 4.77 1.55
N ALA A 535 5.64 5.38 0.49
CA ALA A 535 5.39 4.92 -0.88
C ALA A 535 5.99 3.52 -1.07
N LEU A 536 5.23 2.61 -1.70
CA LEU A 536 5.75 1.30 -2.08
C LEU A 536 6.54 1.41 -3.38
N ASN A 537 7.80 0.98 -3.34
CA ASN A 537 8.57 0.81 -4.56
C ASN A 537 8.04 -0.43 -5.31
N PRO A 538 7.69 -0.33 -6.61
CA PRO A 538 7.18 -1.46 -7.40
C PRO A 538 8.07 -2.71 -7.39
N GLU A 539 9.39 -2.56 -7.23
CA GLU A 539 10.31 -3.68 -7.13
C GLU A 539 10.11 -4.49 -5.84
N VAL A 540 9.79 -3.81 -4.74
CA VAL A 540 9.47 -4.48 -3.46
C VAL A 540 8.22 -5.33 -3.60
N PHE A 541 7.21 -4.80 -4.30
CA PHE A 541 6.01 -5.56 -4.65
C PHE A 541 6.36 -6.81 -5.47
N ARG A 542 7.11 -6.64 -6.57
CA ARG A 542 7.46 -7.74 -7.48
C ARG A 542 8.25 -8.84 -6.79
N GLN A 543 9.29 -8.48 -6.03
CA GLN A 543 10.12 -9.48 -5.33
C GLN A 543 9.31 -10.23 -4.27
N PHE A 544 8.49 -9.53 -3.50
CA PHE A 544 7.64 -10.17 -2.49
C PHE A 544 6.59 -11.09 -3.13
N TYR A 545 5.94 -10.64 -4.21
CA TYR A 545 4.98 -11.44 -4.98
C TYR A 545 5.64 -12.69 -5.58
N ASN A 546 6.80 -12.56 -6.24
CA ASN A 546 7.50 -13.70 -6.83
C ASN A 546 7.93 -14.73 -5.79
N ALA A 547 8.30 -14.27 -4.58
CA ALA A 547 8.74 -15.14 -3.51
C ALA A 547 7.59 -15.82 -2.74
N THR A 548 6.40 -15.21 -2.70
CA THR A 548 5.32 -15.64 -1.78
C THR A 548 3.96 -15.90 -2.44
N GLY A 549 3.76 -15.41 -3.67
CA GLY A 549 2.47 -15.35 -4.36
C GLY A 549 1.50 -14.30 -3.80
N LEU A 550 1.90 -13.50 -2.80
CA LEU A 550 1.05 -12.53 -2.14
C LEU A 550 1.23 -11.14 -2.74
N GLU A 551 0.11 -10.51 -3.08
CA GLU A 551 0.10 -9.12 -3.50
C GLU A 551 0.14 -8.19 -2.27
N LEU A 552 0.87 -7.08 -2.38
CA LEU A 552 0.90 -6.05 -1.34
C LEU A 552 -0.17 -5.00 -1.61
N MET A 553 -1.19 -4.97 -0.76
CA MET A 553 -2.30 -4.02 -0.90
C MET A 553 -1.98 -2.70 -0.20
N GLU A 554 -1.70 -1.66 -0.99
CA GLU A 554 -1.36 -0.33 -0.49
C GLU A 554 -2.54 0.37 0.19
N GLY A 555 -2.23 1.23 1.17
CA GLY A 555 -3.20 2.07 1.85
C GLY A 555 -2.59 3.39 2.30
N PHE A 556 -3.42 4.42 2.34
CA PHE A 556 -3.05 5.78 2.71
C PHE A 556 -4.02 6.36 3.75
N GLY A 557 -3.43 7.13 4.65
CA GLY A 557 -4.09 8.04 5.57
C GLY A 557 -3.05 8.71 6.44
N GLN A 558 -3.49 9.45 7.46
CA GLN A 558 -2.62 10.33 8.24
C GLN A 558 -2.78 10.08 9.74
N THR A 559 -2.11 10.88 10.56
CA THR A 559 -2.35 10.82 12.01
C THR A 559 -3.72 11.40 12.34
N GLU A 560 -4.19 12.33 11.51
CA GLU A 560 -5.41 13.12 11.60
C GLU A 560 -6.64 12.39 11.07
N MET A 561 -6.48 11.28 10.33
CA MET A 561 -7.60 10.51 9.79
C MET A 561 -7.32 9.00 9.81
N THR A 562 -8.32 8.16 9.51
CA THR A 562 -8.12 6.70 9.33
C THR A 562 -7.79 6.37 7.86
N LEU A 563 -8.12 5.15 7.40
CA LEU A 563 -7.77 4.71 6.04
C LEU A 563 -8.62 5.48 5.01
N GLY A 564 -7.99 6.43 4.32
CA GLY A 564 -8.64 7.30 3.35
C GLY A 564 -8.73 6.70 1.95
N ILE A 565 -7.59 6.23 1.44
CA ILE A 565 -7.43 5.65 0.10
C ILE A 565 -6.78 4.28 0.29
N ALA A 566 -7.25 3.27 -0.42
CA ALA A 566 -6.68 1.93 -0.33
C ALA A 566 -6.95 1.07 -1.56
N THR A 567 -6.12 0.06 -1.76
CA THR A 567 -6.48 -1.09 -2.57
C THR A 567 -7.25 -2.06 -1.67
N LEU A 568 -8.58 -1.97 -1.68
CA LEU A 568 -9.46 -2.83 -0.88
C LEU A 568 -9.59 -4.23 -1.49
N THR A 569 -10.09 -5.19 -0.71
CA THR A 569 -10.49 -6.51 -1.23
C THR A 569 -11.37 -6.37 -2.47
N GLY A 570 -11.13 -7.23 -3.46
CA GLY A 570 -11.82 -7.19 -4.75
C GLY A 570 -11.24 -6.21 -5.77
N MET A 571 -10.22 -5.43 -5.41
CA MET A 571 -9.49 -4.57 -6.33
C MET A 571 -8.15 -5.19 -6.74
N THR A 572 -7.71 -4.96 -7.97
CA THR A 572 -6.37 -5.32 -8.45
C THR A 572 -5.34 -4.26 -8.05
N PRO A 573 -4.29 -4.60 -7.30
CA PRO A 573 -3.26 -3.63 -6.94
C PRO A 573 -2.49 -3.15 -8.18
N LYS A 574 -2.26 -1.83 -8.27
CA LYS A 574 -1.34 -1.23 -9.24
C LYS A 574 -0.07 -0.80 -8.46
N PRO A 575 1.07 -1.49 -8.61
CA PRO A 575 2.26 -1.18 -7.83
C PRO A 575 2.67 0.30 -7.95
N GLY A 576 2.77 1.01 -6.82
CA GLY A 576 3.05 2.44 -6.75
C GLY A 576 1.81 3.33 -6.64
N SER A 577 0.61 2.76 -6.78
CA SER A 577 -0.65 3.45 -6.48
C SER A 577 -1.12 3.17 -5.06
N MET A 578 -1.67 4.20 -4.41
CA MET A 578 -2.30 4.06 -3.10
C MET A 578 -3.66 3.34 -3.14
N GLY A 579 -4.20 3.07 -4.34
CA GLY A 579 -5.54 2.52 -4.52
C GLY A 579 -6.59 3.59 -4.81
N LYS A 580 -7.84 3.36 -4.38
CA LYS A 580 -8.99 4.25 -4.60
C LYS A 580 -9.52 4.81 -3.28
N PRO A 581 -10.23 5.94 -3.28
CA PRO A 581 -10.93 6.44 -2.09
C PRO A 581 -11.80 5.36 -1.46
N THR A 582 -11.70 5.22 -0.15
CA THR A 582 -12.60 4.33 0.59
C THR A 582 -13.98 4.98 0.68
N PRO A 583 -15.07 4.18 0.74
CA PRO A 583 -16.43 4.73 0.87
C PRO A 583 -16.71 5.53 2.16
N LEU A 584 -15.75 5.59 3.10
CA LEU A 584 -15.84 6.38 4.33
C LEU A 584 -15.64 7.88 4.10
N TYR A 585 -14.83 8.25 3.12
CA TYR A 585 -14.38 9.62 2.91
C TYR A 585 -14.71 10.08 1.49
N ASP A 586 -15.37 11.24 1.35
CA ASP A 586 -15.49 11.93 0.07
C ASP A 586 -14.15 12.62 -0.26
N ILE A 587 -13.25 11.86 -0.90
CA ILE A 587 -11.91 12.33 -1.24
C ILE A 587 -11.89 12.90 -2.66
N LYS A 588 -11.35 14.10 -2.77
CA LYS A 588 -11.14 14.84 -4.01
C LYS A 588 -9.67 15.20 -4.19
N ILE A 589 -9.27 15.42 -5.44
CA ILE A 589 -7.99 16.05 -5.77
C ILE A 589 -8.30 17.50 -6.14
N LEU A 590 -7.85 18.46 -5.34
CA LEU A 590 -8.12 19.88 -5.56
C LEU A 590 -6.88 20.61 -6.09
N ARG A 591 -7.08 21.47 -7.09
CA ARG A 591 -6.10 22.43 -7.57
C ARG A 591 -5.92 23.58 -6.54
N PRO A 592 -4.83 24.36 -6.62
CA PRO A 592 -4.60 25.50 -5.72
C PRO A 592 -5.68 26.58 -5.72
N ASP A 593 -6.53 26.63 -6.76
CA ASP A 593 -7.67 27.56 -6.84
C ASP A 593 -8.96 27.00 -6.22
N GLY A 594 -8.92 25.78 -5.66
CA GLY A 594 -10.05 25.09 -5.04
C GLY A 594 -10.89 24.26 -5.98
N THR A 595 -10.59 24.22 -7.29
CA THR A 595 -11.32 23.39 -8.26
C THR A 595 -10.86 21.93 -8.27
N GLU A 596 -11.73 20.97 -8.59
CA GLU A 596 -11.32 19.56 -8.74
C GLU A 596 -10.38 19.40 -9.95
N ALA A 597 -9.29 18.66 -9.78
CA ALA A 597 -8.30 18.39 -10.83
C ALA A 597 -8.83 17.35 -11.85
N ASP A 598 -8.40 17.50 -13.10
CA ASP A 598 -8.75 16.55 -14.16
C ASP A 598 -7.96 15.23 -14.03
N LEU A 599 -8.34 14.20 -14.80
CA LEU A 599 -7.57 12.95 -14.85
C LEU A 599 -6.12 13.21 -15.30
N GLY A 600 -5.17 12.57 -14.63
CA GLY A 600 -3.74 12.78 -14.86
C GLY A 600 -3.18 14.11 -14.32
N GLU A 601 -4.04 15.00 -13.82
CA GLU A 601 -3.60 16.27 -13.27
C GLU A 601 -3.31 16.16 -11.77
N THR A 602 -2.26 16.86 -11.35
CA THR A 602 -1.80 16.87 -9.96
C THR A 602 -2.53 17.92 -9.13
N GLY A 603 -2.99 17.54 -7.94
CA GLY A 603 -3.56 18.43 -6.94
C GLY A 603 -3.44 17.86 -5.52
N GLU A 604 -4.00 18.56 -4.55
CA GLU A 604 -4.01 18.13 -3.15
C GLU A 604 -5.13 17.13 -2.89
N ILE A 605 -4.82 16.05 -2.15
CA ILE A 605 -5.82 15.15 -1.61
C ILE A 605 -6.57 15.90 -0.50
N CYS A 606 -7.86 16.13 -0.71
CA CYS A 606 -8.73 16.79 0.26
C CYS A 606 -9.92 15.90 0.59
N VAL A 607 -10.43 16.01 1.82
CA VAL A 607 -11.65 15.35 2.27
C VAL A 607 -12.76 16.39 2.34
N ASN A 608 -13.82 16.21 1.57
CA ASN A 608 -15.03 17.01 1.71
C ASN A 608 -15.75 16.61 3.01
N THR A 609 -16.04 17.60 3.83
CA THR A 609 -16.67 17.48 5.15
C THR A 609 -17.90 18.40 5.30
N SER A 610 -18.32 19.04 4.20
CA SER A 610 -19.37 20.06 4.20
C SER A 610 -20.74 19.50 4.60
N GLU A 611 -21.05 18.28 4.18
CA GLU A 611 -22.32 17.62 4.54
C GLU A 611 -22.24 16.86 5.86
N LYS A 612 -21.15 16.12 6.08
CA LYS A 612 -20.94 15.27 7.26
C LYS A 612 -19.45 15.14 7.55
N VAL A 613 -19.10 15.21 8.83
CA VAL A 613 -17.76 14.87 9.30
C VAL A 613 -17.70 13.36 9.52
N PRO A 614 -16.92 12.60 8.72
CA PRO A 614 -16.89 11.14 8.81
C PRO A 614 -16.21 10.65 10.10
N CYS A 615 -16.67 9.51 10.64
CA CYS A 615 -15.99 8.86 11.75
C CYS A 615 -14.53 8.55 11.38
N GLY A 616 -13.59 8.88 12.25
CA GLY A 616 -12.17 8.60 12.04
C GLY A 616 -11.32 9.81 11.65
N ILE A 617 -11.92 10.95 11.28
CA ILE A 617 -11.19 12.22 11.22
C ILE A 617 -11.05 12.81 12.64
N PHE A 618 -9.94 13.49 12.90
CA PHE A 618 -9.66 14.13 14.17
C PHE A 618 -10.64 15.27 14.52
N LEU A 619 -10.62 15.73 15.76
CA LEU A 619 -11.33 16.91 16.25
C LEU A 619 -10.57 18.23 15.98
N GLY A 620 -9.38 18.15 15.40
CA GLY A 620 -8.45 19.27 15.22
C GLY A 620 -7.17 19.13 16.05
N TYR A 621 -6.33 20.16 15.97
CA TYR A 621 -5.08 20.25 16.72
C TYR A 621 -5.31 20.86 18.11
N TYR A 622 -4.98 20.10 19.16
CA TYR A 622 -5.17 20.54 20.55
C TYR A 622 -4.41 21.84 20.83
N ARG A 623 -5.12 22.82 21.40
CA ARG A 623 -4.59 24.17 21.73
C ARG A 623 -3.95 24.89 20.54
N ASN A 624 -4.33 24.53 19.31
CA ASN A 624 -3.82 25.16 18.10
C ASN A 624 -4.93 25.31 17.06
N GLN A 625 -5.89 26.18 17.38
CA GLN A 625 -7.03 26.45 16.50
C GLN A 625 -6.59 27.05 15.17
N GLU A 626 -5.61 27.95 15.19
CA GLU A 626 -5.05 28.56 13.97
C GLU A 626 -4.57 27.51 12.96
N LYS A 627 -3.78 26.51 13.40
CA LYS A 627 -3.38 25.41 12.52
C LYS A 627 -4.50 24.46 12.15
N THR A 628 -5.57 24.41 12.94
CA THR A 628 -6.75 23.62 12.59
C THR A 628 -7.52 24.31 11.48
N ASP A 629 -7.77 25.61 11.60
CA ASP A 629 -8.46 26.43 10.61
C ASP A 629 -7.65 26.54 9.30
N GLU A 630 -6.31 26.51 9.36
CA GLU A 630 -5.44 26.49 8.18
C GLU A 630 -5.62 25.23 7.32
N VAL A 631 -5.87 24.08 7.94
CA VAL A 631 -6.02 22.80 7.22
C VAL A 631 -7.47 22.35 7.10
N TRP A 632 -8.39 23.02 7.78
CA TRP A 632 -9.79 22.65 7.78
C TRP A 632 -10.67 23.90 7.76
N HIS A 633 -11.05 24.28 6.54
CA HIS A 633 -11.86 25.47 6.27
C HIS A 633 -12.80 25.19 5.09
N ASP A 634 -13.84 26.02 4.94
CA ASP A 634 -14.79 25.95 3.82
C ASP A 634 -15.43 24.57 3.61
N GLY A 635 -15.59 23.80 4.70
CA GLY A 635 -16.14 22.45 4.65
C GLY A 635 -15.19 21.41 4.04
N VAL A 636 -13.90 21.70 3.93
CA VAL A 636 -12.88 20.81 3.35
C VAL A 636 -11.71 20.64 4.30
N TYR A 637 -11.29 19.40 4.51
CA TYR A 637 -10.05 19.07 5.20
C TYR A 637 -8.93 18.85 4.18
N HIS A 638 -7.88 19.66 4.29
CA HIS A 638 -6.68 19.69 3.46
C HIS A 638 -5.59 18.81 4.10
N THR A 639 -5.21 17.72 3.41
CA THR A 639 -4.24 16.76 3.95
C THR A 639 -2.80 17.26 3.86
N GLY A 640 -2.52 18.18 2.94
CA GLY A 640 -1.18 18.61 2.53
C GLY A 640 -0.41 17.60 1.69
N ASP A 641 -1.06 16.52 1.24
CA ASP A 641 -0.51 15.48 0.37
C ASP A 641 -0.97 15.69 -1.08
N ILE A 642 -0.02 15.61 -2.01
CA ILE A 642 -0.23 15.82 -3.44
C ILE A 642 -0.29 14.47 -4.16
N ALA A 643 -1.30 14.32 -5.02
CA ALA A 643 -1.49 13.15 -5.87
C ALA A 643 -2.12 13.53 -7.22
N TRP A 644 -2.18 12.56 -8.12
CA TRP A 644 -3.03 12.61 -9.32
C TRP A 644 -3.88 11.32 -9.40
N ARG A 645 -4.98 11.38 -10.16
CA ARG A 645 -5.92 10.26 -10.36
C ARG A 645 -5.86 9.77 -11.80
N ASP A 646 -5.72 8.46 -12.00
CA ASP A 646 -5.76 7.84 -13.33
C ASP A 646 -7.19 7.57 -13.82
N GLU A 647 -7.33 7.15 -15.07
CA GLU A 647 -8.59 6.83 -15.74
C GLU A 647 -9.40 5.70 -15.07
N ASP A 648 -8.75 4.81 -14.33
CA ASP A 648 -9.39 3.75 -13.56
C ASP A 648 -9.76 4.20 -12.14
N GLY A 649 -9.47 5.45 -11.78
CA GLY A 649 -9.75 6.08 -10.49
C GLY A 649 -8.70 5.81 -9.42
N TYR A 650 -7.55 5.22 -9.75
CA TYR A 650 -6.44 4.99 -8.82
C TYR A 650 -5.66 6.27 -8.55
N PHE A 651 -5.23 6.44 -7.30
CA PHE A 651 -4.51 7.62 -6.82
C PHE A 651 -3.02 7.33 -6.75
N TRP A 652 -2.23 8.24 -7.30
CA TRP A 652 -0.78 8.13 -7.41
C TRP A 652 -0.11 9.23 -6.61
N TYR A 653 0.63 8.84 -5.58
CA TYR A 653 1.27 9.76 -4.66
C TYR A 653 2.42 10.52 -5.33
N VAL A 654 2.48 11.83 -5.15
CA VAL A 654 3.56 12.68 -5.69
C VAL A 654 4.48 13.18 -4.59
N GLY A 655 3.93 13.59 -3.44
CA GLY A 655 4.69 14.11 -2.31
C GLY A 655 3.88 15.05 -1.42
N ARG A 656 4.55 15.73 -0.48
CA ARG A 656 3.94 16.80 0.33
C ARG A 656 3.97 18.11 -0.44
N ILE A 657 2.98 18.99 -0.23
CA ILE A 657 2.95 20.34 -0.80
C ILE A 657 4.29 21.07 -0.58
N ASP A 658 4.82 20.95 0.63
CA ASP A 658 6.06 21.63 1.05
C ASP A 658 7.33 21.01 0.44
N ASP A 659 7.27 19.76 -0.04
CA ASP A 659 8.41 19.00 -0.56
C ASP A 659 8.50 19.02 -2.11
N VAL A 660 7.48 19.55 -2.81
CA VAL A 660 7.48 19.61 -4.28
C VAL A 660 8.55 20.57 -4.79
N ILE A 661 9.50 20.06 -5.56
CA ILE A 661 10.62 20.83 -6.11
C ILE A 661 10.11 21.65 -7.31
N LYS A 662 10.33 22.97 -7.27
CA LYS A 662 9.95 23.89 -8.35
C LYS A 662 11.19 24.28 -9.15
N SER A 663 11.44 23.58 -10.25
CA SER A 663 12.63 23.79 -11.10
C SER A 663 12.22 24.25 -12.49
N SER A 664 12.56 25.50 -12.85
CA SER A 664 12.24 26.07 -14.18
C SER A 664 10.75 26.01 -14.58
N GLY A 665 9.85 26.18 -13.61
CA GLY A 665 8.40 26.09 -13.83
C GLY A 665 7.82 24.67 -13.77
N TYR A 666 8.65 23.63 -13.74
CA TYR A 666 8.20 22.25 -13.52
C TYR A 666 7.99 21.98 -12.03
N ARG A 667 6.92 21.26 -11.70
CA ARG A 667 6.66 20.68 -10.38
C ARG A 667 7.16 19.25 -10.40
N ILE A 668 8.15 18.97 -9.56
CA ILE A 668 8.84 17.68 -9.55
C ILE A 668 8.64 17.05 -8.18
N GLY A 669 7.96 15.90 -8.15
CA GLY A 669 7.83 15.08 -6.95
C GLY A 669 9.16 14.39 -6.63
N PRO A 670 9.69 14.50 -5.40
CA PRO A 670 10.96 13.87 -5.04
C PRO A 670 10.89 12.34 -5.12
N PHE A 671 9.74 11.75 -4.79
CA PHE A 671 9.54 10.30 -4.71
C PHE A 671 9.70 9.56 -6.05
N GLU A 672 9.29 10.18 -7.16
CA GLU A 672 9.45 9.58 -8.49
C GLU A 672 10.93 9.34 -8.82
N ILE A 673 11.78 10.29 -8.43
CA ILE A 673 13.22 10.25 -8.66
C ILE A 673 13.88 9.28 -7.68
N GLU A 674 13.46 9.30 -6.41
CA GLU A 674 13.89 8.34 -5.40
C GLU A 674 13.62 6.91 -5.88
N ASN A 675 12.43 6.62 -6.40
CA ASN A 675 12.05 5.29 -6.89
C ASN A 675 12.97 4.78 -8.00
N VAL A 676 13.26 5.62 -9.01
CA VAL A 676 14.17 5.25 -10.10
C VAL A 676 15.61 5.05 -9.61
N ILE A 677 16.08 5.88 -8.68
CA ILE A 677 17.43 5.71 -8.11
C ILE A 677 17.51 4.42 -7.28
N MET A 678 16.43 4.06 -6.57
CA MET A 678 16.36 2.85 -5.73
C MET A 678 16.35 1.53 -6.52
N GLU A 679 16.16 1.57 -7.85
CA GLU A 679 16.33 0.39 -8.72
C GLU A 679 17.80 -0.03 -8.85
N LEU A 680 18.73 0.88 -8.59
CA LEU A 680 20.16 0.61 -8.69
C LEU A 680 20.62 -0.27 -7.50
N PRO A 681 21.24 -1.43 -7.75
CA PRO A 681 21.48 -2.45 -6.71
C PRO A 681 22.47 -2.01 -5.63
N TYR A 682 23.28 -0.98 -5.92
CA TYR A 682 24.26 -0.41 -4.99
C TYR A 682 23.72 0.78 -4.18
N VAL A 683 22.46 1.18 -4.37
CA VAL A 683 21.80 2.22 -3.57
C VAL A 683 21.09 1.57 -2.38
N LEU A 684 21.46 1.97 -1.17
CA LEU A 684 20.82 1.52 0.06
C LEU A 684 19.60 2.38 0.40
N GLU A 685 19.76 3.71 0.32
CA GLU A 685 18.70 4.69 0.55
C GLU A 685 18.91 5.93 -0.31
N CYS A 686 17.82 6.60 -0.67
CA CYS A 686 17.85 7.87 -1.39
C CYS A 686 16.83 8.84 -0.79
N GLY A 687 17.25 10.09 -0.59
CA GLY A 687 16.38 11.22 -0.27
C GLY A 687 16.60 12.33 -1.30
N VAL A 688 15.53 12.75 -1.98
CA VAL A 688 15.57 13.81 -2.98
C VAL A 688 15.00 15.10 -2.40
N SER A 689 15.72 16.21 -2.57
CA SER A 689 15.34 17.55 -2.11
C SER A 689 15.61 18.62 -3.17
N ALA A 690 15.05 19.81 -2.94
CA ALA A 690 15.38 20.99 -3.73
C ALA A 690 16.73 21.57 -3.28
N ALA A 691 17.58 21.94 -4.24
CA ALA A 691 18.75 22.79 -4.00
C ALA A 691 18.60 24.11 -4.75
N PRO A 692 19.02 25.26 -4.18
CA PRO A 692 18.92 26.54 -4.87
C PRO A 692 19.78 26.56 -6.14
N ASP A 693 19.26 27.21 -7.19
CA ASP A 693 19.95 27.40 -8.48
C ASP A 693 19.61 28.79 -9.04
N ASP A 694 20.63 29.57 -9.38
CA ASP A 694 20.48 30.98 -9.77
C ASP A 694 19.64 31.19 -11.04
N VAL A 695 19.53 30.17 -11.90
CA VAL A 695 18.82 30.26 -13.19
C VAL A 695 17.45 29.61 -13.11
N ARG A 696 17.35 28.48 -12.40
CA ARG A 696 16.16 27.61 -12.38
C ARG A 696 15.31 27.82 -11.14
N GLY A 697 15.74 28.68 -10.22
CA GLY A 697 15.18 28.85 -8.88
C GLY A 697 15.63 27.71 -7.97
N GLN A 698 15.23 26.49 -8.31
CA GLN A 698 15.67 25.27 -7.65
C GLN A 698 16.06 24.22 -8.67
N VAL A 699 16.88 23.25 -8.27
CA VAL A 699 17.20 22.04 -9.01
C VAL A 699 17.05 20.82 -8.11
N VAL A 700 16.90 19.65 -8.73
CA VAL A 700 16.83 18.37 -8.03
C VAL A 700 18.20 17.99 -7.48
N LYS A 701 18.25 17.69 -6.18
CA LYS A 701 19.40 17.12 -5.47
C LYS A 701 19.02 15.74 -4.91
N ALA A 702 19.85 14.73 -5.19
CA ALA A 702 19.74 13.39 -4.60
C ALA A 702 20.84 13.20 -3.55
N SER A 703 20.44 12.90 -2.32
CA SER A 703 21.32 12.45 -1.24
C SER A 703 21.21 10.94 -1.11
N ILE A 704 22.31 10.21 -1.29
CA ILE A 704 22.33 8.76 -1.49
C ILE A 704 23.22 8.10 -0.44
N VAL A 705 22.72 7.04 0.18
CA VAL A 705 23.50 6.11 0.99
C VAL A 705 23.74 4.87 0.14
N LEU A 706 25.00 4.47 0.02
CA LEU A 706 25.40 3.31 -0.78
C LEU A 706 25.37 2.03 0.06
N THR A 707 25.25 0.89 -0.62
CA THR A 707 25.44 -0.42 0.02
C THR A 707 26.87 -0.60 0.51
N LYS A 708 27.05 -1.37 1.58
CA LYS A 708 28.37 -1.65 2.15
C LYS A 708 29.29 -2.29 1.08
N GLY A 709 30.48 -1.71 0.91
CA GLY A 709 31.47 -2.17 -0.06
C GLY A 709 31.43 -1.45 -1.42
N THR A 710 30.51 -0.50 -1.61
CA THR A 710 30.48 0.39 -2.77
C THR A 710 31.14 1.72 -2.43
N GLU A 711 32.11 2.15 -3.23
CA GLU A 711 32.82 3.42 -3.03
C GLU A 711 32.14 4.58 -3.77
N PRO A 712 32.02 5.76 -3.14
CA PRO A 712 31.45 6.95 -3.76
C PRO A 712 32.44 7.58 -4.77
N THR A 713 32.15 7.50 -6.07
CA THR A 713 32.98 8.09 -7.14
C THR A 713 32.23 9.09 -8.02
N GLU A 714 32.94 9.95 -8.74
CA GLU A 714 32.33 10.89 -9.70
C GLU A 714 31.74 10.16 -10.91
N GLU A 715 32.32 9.02 -11.29
CA GLU A 715 31.80 8.12 -12.30
C GLU A 715 30.44 7.58 -11.88
N LEU A 716 30.30 7.15 -10.61
CA LEU A 716 29.06 6.64 -10.05
C LEU A 716 27.97 7.73 -9.99
N LYS A 717 28.34 8.98 -9.67
CA LYS A 717 27.39 10.11 -9.76
C LYS A 717 26.84 10.26 -11.17
N LYS A 718 27.73 10.26 -12.18
CA LYS A 718 27.32 10.39 -13.59
C LYS A 718 26.47 9.20 -14.04
N GLU A 719 26.80 7.99 -13.60
CA GLU A 719 26.01 6.79 -13.84
C GLU A 719 24.58 6.97 -13.31
N ILE A 720 24.42 7.34 -12.04
CA ILE A 720 23.11 7.58 -11.42
C ILE A 720 22.35 8.67 -12.18
N GLN A 721 23.00 9.79 -12.50
CA GLN A 721 22.39 10.87 -13.27
C GLN A 721 21.91 10.42 -14.65
N ASN A 722 22.73 9.64 -15.35
CA ASN A 722 22.40 9.12 -16.67
C ASN A 722 21.31 8.05 -16.61
N TYR A 723 21.32 7.20 -15.58
CA TYR A 723 20.26 6.24 -15.32
C TYR A 723 18.92 6.94 -15.15
N VAL A 724 18.85 7.96 -14.28
CA VAL A 724 17.61 8.73 -14.09
C VAL A 724 17.19 9.47 -15.36
N LYS A 725 18.12 10.04 -16.13
CA LYS A 725 17.79 10.70 -17.42
C LYS A 725 17.16 9.74 -18.45
N LYS A 726 17.54 8.46 -18.43
CA LYS A 726 17.01 7.44 -19.34
C LYS A 726 15.63 6.93 -18.90
N HIS A 727 15.36 6.89 -17.59
CA HIS A 727 14.17 6.26 -17.02
C HIS A 727 13.13 7.28 -16.48
N THR A 728 13.40 8.57 -16.59
CA THR A 728 12.45 9.65 -16.27
C THR A 728 12.47 10.73 -17.34
N ALA A 729 11.49 11.63 -17.31
CA ALA A 729 11.53 12.80 -18.18
C ALA A 729 12.82 13.63 -17.93
N PRO A 730 13.55 14.08 -18.98
CA PRO A 730 14.89 14.67 -18.84
C PRO A 730 15.03 15.92 -17.94
N TYR A 731 13.93 16.53 -17.51
CA TYR A 731 13.95 17.65 -16.57
C TYR A 731 13.95 17.21 -15.10
N LYS A 732 13.67 15.94 -14.79
CA LYS A 732 13.56 15.38 -13.43
C LYS A 732 14.87 14.86 -12.86
N TYR A 733 15.90 14.62 -13.68
CA TYR A 733 17.15 14.03 -13.19
C TYR A 733 17.84 14.89 -12.12
N PRO A 734 18.50 14.26 -11.13
CA PRO A 734 19.23 14.99 -10.09
C PRO A 734 20.45 15.69 -10.69
N ARG A 735 20.40 17.03 -10.75
CA ARG A 735 21.56 17.84 -11.16
C ARG A 735 22.68 17.79 -10.12
N ILE A 736 22.34 17.50 -8.87
CA ILE A 736 23.28 17.34 -7.77
C ILE A 736 23.11 15.93 -7.20
N VAL A 737 24.22 15.19 -7.07
CA VAL A 737 24.26 13.90 -6.37
C VAL A 737 25.29 14.00 -5.24
N VAL A 738 24.86 13.69 -4.03
CA VAL A 738 25.70 13.70 -2.82
C VAL A 738 25.63 12.34 -2.15
N PHE A 739 26.79 11.73 -1.90
CA PHE A 739 26.85 10.51 -1.11
C PHE A 739 26.94 10.85 0.38
N LYS A 740 26.22 10.10 1.20
CA LYS A 740 26.12 10.26 2.65
C LYS A 740 26.31 8.90 3.32
N ASP A 741 26.85 8.92 4.53
CA ASP A 741 26.90 7.72 5.38
C ASP A 741 25.49 7.35 5.89
N GLU A 742 24.66 8.35 6.17
CA GLU A 742 23.27 8.22 6.58
C GLU A 742 22.41 9.43 6.15
N LEU A 743 21.09 9.25 6.06
CA LEU A 743 20.14 10.35 5.82
C LEU A 743 19.50 10.82 7.12
N PRO A 744 19.25 12.15 7.29
CA PRO A 744 18.53 12.66 8.44
C PRO A 744 17.11 12.10 8.45
N LYS A 745 16.70 11.51 9.58
CA LYS A 745 15.40 10.88 9.73
C LYS A 745 14.72 11.34 11.02
N THR A 746 13.40 11.37 11.00
CA THR A 746 12.60 11.48 12.21
C THR A 746 12.82 10.24 13.08
N ILE A 747 12.34 10.31 14.31
CA ILE A 747 12.28 9.15 15.22
C ILE A 747 11.48 7.97 14.60
N SER A 748 10.62 8.22 13.60
CA SER A 748 9.88 7.18 12.85
C SER A 748 10.70 6.53 11.74
N GLY A 749 11.90 7.03 11.45
CA GLY A 749 12.66 6.64 10.27
C GLY A 749 12.26 7.35 8.98
N LYS A 750 11.37 8.37 9.02
CA LYS A 750 11.01 9.15 7.84
C LYS A 750 12.11 10.18 7.53
N ILE A 751 12.55 10.27 6.28
CA ILE A 751 13.58 11.23 5.86
C ILE A 751 13.10 12.67 6.11
N ILE A 752 13.94 13.50 6.74
CA ILE A 752 13.69 14.92 7.00
C ILE A 752 14.27 15.74 5.84
N ARG A 753 13.46 16.00 4.81
CA ARG A 753 13.94 16.57 3.53
C ARG A 753 14.51 17.98 3.63
N ASN A 754 14.02 18.81 4.54
CA ASN A 754 14.55 20.17 4.73
C ASN A 754 15.97 20.20 5.33
N GLN A 755 16.47 19.06 5.84
CA GLN A 755 17.84 18.90 6.34
C GLN A 755 18.80 18.28 5.31
N LEU A 756 18.33 17.97 4.09
CA LEU A 756 19.11 17.25 3.07
C LEU A 756 20.13 18.10 2.31
#